data_AF-A0AB34INH5-F1
#
_entry.id   AF-A0AB34INH5-F1
#
_cell.length_a   1.000
_cell.length_b   1.000
_cell.length_c   1.000
_cell.angle_alpha   90.00
_cell.angle_beta   90.00
_cell.angle_gamma   90.00
#
_symmetry.space_group_name_H-M   'P 1'
#
loop_
_entity.id
_entity.type
_entity.pdbx_description
1 polymer ?
#
loop_
_entity_poly.entity_id
_entity_poly.type
_entity_poly.pdbx_seq_one_letter_code
_entity_poly.pdbx_strand_id
1 'polypeptide(L)'
;MRPRVALSLALSAALLLSLGWQARDLATTTTRPRAELADAAALLRRARAKPLAAAASPLASPRPPPPPAPPSPPFPSGQCEQARLSVQTAIAQQPAPERGALWANVQSSLAQAERESATVRRLLADGMRFEGEEAARGQWGELPPPRPPNASMDELLCHVPRGGHAWLAFGNAGVSEMIFNWAFHAARLGVGWRMVVAAFDAELLDGLRARRIPAYNYTGALPATHFRHAPYLFHRMGFLKAELIVHVLRTGRHALVSDSDVVWVRSPEPLLEALLSSGATVAASTDCLDARSDEDKTTRRTSAYMCGHNPGNEVASDVVFNTGVVWFKADESAISFAREWALGTLSLTDPFSDDQGVFNRLLVRDFFPVRRHSADGRVVRGRGSLRIAPLPARHFCSGHMVWVQQASQPRDCLSVHATFTEFGDAGKKWRLLEAGLWGLHHPRYYSSGQFLTFLPPPPGADPQPCAPGEGEYVAGSTPQPCGGEDPRHGLPRVPRGVPILGREAYARSARLRANMALMSRQVHALRDALAIARVLNRTLILPHFDCLCDRSEDIQLIPSCIHHGAPPAMRVPFKCSQHFVADTHKLQLMAVSPSSFGMQPHKFGGAYTAPLPLRAHSFLDDPRTAPEIKAGVVDVSVGQPSPSPTDPSLPKGATNVDVLRRLQPWQDARVLRLSDARGAFSGWETNHEQASSASRRAESAISCASRAFSLTVSSWCLQARLFSTMMEYYLLRGAWCCSSRGNGNEDGRVYPTEPPALKIPPRWL
;
A
#
# COMPACT_ATOMS: atom_id res chain seq x y z
N MET A 1 -62.76 -37.94 -20.42
CA MET A 1 -61.49 -38.41 -21.01
C MET A 1 -60.33 -37.74 -20.27
N ARG A 2 -59.49 -38.55 -19.63
CA ARG A 2 -58.20 -38.29 -18.95
C ARG A 2 -57.13 -39.12 -19.73
N PRO A 3 -55.78 -39.11 -19.49
CA PRO A 3 -54.92 -38.27 -18.62
C PRO A 3 -53.47 -37.92 -19.14
N ARG A 4 -52.68 -37.18 -18.31
CA ARG A 4 -51.23 -37.34 -17.91
C ARG A 4 -50.01 -37.02 -18.85
N VAL A 5 -49.11 -36.17 -18.29
CA VAL A 5 -47.61 -36.30 -18.10
C VAL A 5 -46.59 -35.72 -19.12
N ALA A 6 -45.61 -34.95 -18.56
CA ALA A 6 -44.23 -34.57 -18.99
C ALA A 6 -44.06 -33.66 -20.24
N LEU A 7 -43.20 -32.62 -20.31
CA LEU A 7 -41.74 -32.43 -20.06
C LEU A 7 -41.49 -30.88 -19.95
N SER A 8 -40.93 -30.26 -18.90
CA SER A 8 -39.52 -30.13 -18.42
C SER A 8 -38.49 -29.49 -19.38
N LEU A 9 -37.76 -28.49 -18.84
CA LEU A 9 -36.51 -27.84 -19.29
C LEU A 9 -36.60 -26.78 -20.42
N ALA A 10 -36.60 -25.49 -20.05
CA ALA A 10 -35.83 -24.41 -20.70
C ALA A 10 -36.25 -22.99 -20.21
N LEU A 11 -36.16 -22.71 -18.91
CA LEU A 11 -36.23 -21.33 -18.40
C LEU A 11 -35.38 -21.20 -17.13
N SER A 12 -34.08 -21.48 -17.26
CA SER A 12 -33.07 -21.26 -16.20
C SER A 12 -31.65 -20.98 -16.74
N ALA A 13 -31.49 -20.53 -17.99
CA ALA A 13 -30.17 -20.39 -18.62
C ALA A 13 -29.87 -19.01 -19.25
N ALA A 14 -30.59 -17.96 -18.86
CA ALA A 14 -30.41 -16.61 -19.46
C ALA A 14 -29.87 -15.54 -18.48
N LEU A 15 -29.33 -15.93 -17.31
CA LEU A 15 -28.78 -14.97 -16.33
C LEU A 15 -27.31 -15.22 -15.93
N LEU A 16 -26.56 -16.03 -16.69
CA LEU A 16 -25.19 -16.45 -16.35
C LEU A 16 -24.14 -16.26 -17.47
N LEU A 17 -24.37 -15.35 -18.43
CA LEU A 17 -23.45 -15.14 -19.58
C LEU A 17 -23.07 -13.68 -19.84
N SER A 18 -22.88 -12.87 -18.80
CA SER A 18 -22.27 -11.53 -18.91
C SER A 18 -20.81 -11.44 -18.42
N LEU A 19 -20.15 -12.58 -18.16
CA LEU A 19 -18.71 -12.66 -17.92
C LEU A 19 -18.06 -13.51 -19.00
N GLY A 20 -17.43 -12.85 -19.98
CA GLY A 20 -16.70 -13.50 -21.06
C GLY A 20 -16.83 -12.75 -22.38
N TRP A 21 -15.98 -11.75 -22.59
CA TRP A 21 -15.78 -11.22 -23.94
C TRP A 21 -14.58 -11.93 -24.57
N GLN A 22 -14.88 -12.89 -25.45
CA GLN A 22 -13.96 -13.31 -26.51
C GLN A 22 -14.56 -12.94 -27.87
N ALA A 23 -13.65 -12.46 -28.71
CA ALA A 23 -13.84 -12.00 -30.06
C ALA A 23 -14.54 -13.02 -30.98
N ARG A 24 -15.42 -12.51 -31.86
CA ARG A 24 -15.45 -12.75 -33.32
C ARG A 24 -16.72 -12.12 -33.90
N ASP A 25 -16.57 -11.10 -34.74
CA ASP A 25 -16.93 -11.16 -36.16
C ASP A 25 -16.82 -9.77 -36.80
N LEU A 26 -15.89 -9.67 -37.76
CA LEU A 26 -15.96 -8.70 -38.86
C LEU A 26 -15.20 -9.30 -40.02
N ALA A 27 -15.91 -10.10 -40.80
CA ALA A 27 -15.60 -10.37 -42.19
C ALA A 27 -16.71 -9.77 -43.03
N THR A 28 -16.44 -8.65 -43.72
CA THR A 28 -16.53 -8.56 -45.19
C THR A 28 -16.07 -7.19 -45.69
N THR A 29 -15.18 -7.28 -46.69
CA THR A 29 -14.91 -6.33 -47.79
C THR A 29 -14.31 -4.95 -47.53
N THR A 30 -13.01 -4.81 -47.82
CA THR A 30 -12.50 -4.04 -48.98
C THR A 30 -10.99 -4.26 -49.23
N THR A 31 -10.69 -5.04 -50.27
CA THR A 31 -9.59 -4.98 -51.28
C THR A 31 -8.18 -4.38 -51.01
N ARG A 32 -7.16 -5.20 -51.38
CA ARG A 32 -5.76 -4.94 -51.90
C ARG A 32 -4.56 -5.04 -50.91
N PRO A 33 -3.34 -5.42 -51.38
CA PRO A 33 -2.95 -6.77 -51.83
C PRO A 33 -1.71 -7.34 -51.11
N ARG A 34 -1.56 -8.67 -51.15
CA ARG A 34 -0.39 -9.46 -50.71
C ARG A 34 0.83 -9.20 -51.60
N ALA A 35 1.84 -8.52 -51.07
CA ALA A 35 3.25 -8.68 -51.42
C ALA A 35 4.06 -7.92 -50.35
N GLU A 36 4.75 -8.64 -49.44
CA GLU A 36 5.87 -8.20 -48.58
C GLU A 36 5.95 -9.04 -47.28
N LEU A 37 6.12 -10.36 -47.41
CA LEU A 37 6.45 -11.22 -46.27
C LEU A 37 7.43 -12.34 -46.68
N ALA A 38 8.35 -12.01 -47.59
CA ALA A 38 9.41 -12.91 -48.05
C ALA A 38 10.85 -12.40 -47.77
N ASP A 39 11.05 -11.16 -47.30
CA ASP A 39 12.41 -10.57 -47.24
C ASP A 39 13.06 -10.44 -45.84
N ALA A 40 12.37 -10.79 -44.74
CA ALA A 40 12.98 -10.67 -43.41
C ALA A 40 13.85 -11.88 -42.99
N ALA A 41 13.76 -13.01 -43.71
CA ALA A 41 14.48 -14.24 -43.36
C ALA A 41 15.88 -14.37 -44.02
N ALA A 42 16.25 -13.45 -44.91
CA ALA A 42 17.50 -13.53 -45.68
C ALA A 42 18.67 -12.70 -45.10
N LEU A 43 18.43 -11.78 -44.15
CA LEU A 43 19.45 -10.86 -43.63
C LEU A 43 20.24 -11.37 -42.41
N LEU A 44 19.84 -12.50 -41.80
CA LEU A 44 20.52 -13.06 -40.62
C LEU A 44 21.48 -14.22 -40.91
N ARG A 45 21.75 -14.56 -42.18
CA ARG A 45 22.62 -15.70 -42.55
C ARG A 45 23.96 -15.35 -43.21
N ARG A 46 24.34 -14.08 -43.31
CA ARG A 46 25.64 -13.70 -43.91
C ARG A 46 26.39 -12.67 -43.07
N ALA A 47 27.15 -13.16 -42.09
CA ALA A 47 28.45 -12.59 -41.72
C ALA A 47 29.13 -13.46 -40.65
N ARG A 48 29.86 -14.50 -41.07
CA ARG A 48 30.97 -15.06 -40.30
C ARG A 48 32.27 -14.91 -41.08
N ALA A 49 33.27 -14.40 -40.36
CA ALA A 49 34.73 -14.53 -40.52
C ALA A 49 35.45 -13.74 -41.62
N LYS A 50 36.43 -12.90 -41.22
CA LYS A 50 37.87 -13.22 -41.26
C LYS A 50 38.74 -12.13 -40.53
N PRO A 51 40.03 -12.41 -40.22
CA PRO A 51 40.73 -11.97 -39.00
C PRO A 51 41.90 -11.00 -39.24
N LEU A 52 42.48 -10.46 -38.15
CA LEU A 52 43.89 -10.04 -38.13
C LEU A 52 44.49 -10.07 -36.70
N ALA A 53 45.71 -10.64 -36.62
CA ALA A 53 46.61 -10.74 -35.47
C ALA A 53 47.25 -9.36 -35.14
N ALA A 54 47.97 -9.06 -34.05
CA ALA A 54 48.73 -9.85 -33.09
C ALA A 54 49.04 -9.01 -31.83
N ALA A 55 49.49 -9.69 -30.76
CA ALA A 55 50.54 -9.32 -29.80
C ALA A 55 50.14 -9.57 -28.33
N ALA A 56 50.88 -10.46 -27.68
CA ALA A 56 50.66 -10.96 -26.33
C ALA A 56 51.64 -10.33 -25.32
N SER A 57 51.19 -10.17 -24.08
CA SER A 57 52.01 -10.30 -22.87
C SER A 57 51.11 -10.65 -21.65
N PRO A 58 51.65 -11.33 -20.62
CA PRO A 58 50.89 -12.30 -19.84
C PRO A 58 50.38 -11.72 -18.51
N LEU A 59 49.11 -11.96 -18.18
CA LEU A 59 48.54 -11.72 -16.85
C LEU A 59 47.80 -12.97 -16.37
N ALA A 60 48.15 -13.34 -15.14
CA ALA A 60 47.81 -14.52 -14.34
C ALA A 60 46.44 -15.20 -14.61
N SER A 61 46.48 -16.53 -14.65
CA SER A 61 45.33 -17.42 -14.72
C SER A 61 44.37 -17.23 -13.51
N PRO A 62 43.05 -17.07 -13.72
CA PRO A 62 42.08 -17.18 -12.64
C PRO A 62 41.87 -18.65 -12.24
N ARG A 63 41.79 -18.92 -10.94
CA ARG A 63 41.43 -20.23 -10.37
C ARG A 63 40.05 -20.69 -10.90
N PRO A 64 39.84 -22.00 -11.13
CA PRO A 64 38.53 -22.52 -11.47
C PRO A 64 37.53 -22.28 -10.32
N PRO A 65 36.25 -21.99 -10.63
CA PRO A 65 35.22 -21.83 -9.61
C PRO A 65 35.07 -23.13 -8.79
N PRO A 66 34.73 -23.03 -7.49
CA PRO A 66 34.48 -24.21 -6.68
C PRO A 66 33.32 -25.01 -7.28
N PRO A 67 33.33 -26.35 -7.15
CA PRO A 67 32.24 -27.19 -7.63
C PRO A 67 30.92 -26.76 -6.97
N PRO A 68 29.79 -26.86 -7.69
CA PRO A 68 28.48 -26.55 -7.15
C PRO A 68 28.25 -27.39 -5.88
N ALA A 69 27.79 -26.73 -4.82
CA ALA A 69 27.39 -27.41 -3.60
C ALA A 69 26.36 -28.51 -3.93
N PRO A 70 26.42 -29.68 -3.27
CA PRO A 70 25.44 -30.74 -3.49
C PRO A 70 24.02 -30.20 -3.23
N PRO A 71 23.01 -30.71 -3.95
CA PRO A 71 21.62 -30.29 -3.74
C PRO A 71 21.22 -30.53 -2.29
N SER A 72 20.75 -29.47 -1.63
CA SER A 72 20.15 -29.55 -0.30
C SER A 72 19.01 -30.58 -0.30
N PRO A 73 18.81 -31.35 0.79
CA PRO A 73 17.72 -32.32 0.86
C PRO A 73 16.35 -31.63 0.65
N PRO A 74 15.35 -32.35 0.09
CA PRO A 74 14.01 -31.78 -0.06
C PRO A 74 13.38 -31.68 1.34
N PHE A 75 13.07 -30.44 1.74
CA PHE A 75 12.36 -30.00 2.96
C PHE A 75 13.19 -29.81 4.24
N PRO A 76 12.93 -28.74 5.03
CA PRO A 76 13.67 -28.46 6.26
C PRO A 76 13.28 -29.45 7.35
N SER A 77 14.26 -30.17 7.89
CA SER A 77 14.14 -30.97 9.11
C SER A 77 13.76 -30.06 10.28
N GLY A 78 12.46 -29.92 10.54
CA GLY A 78 11.99 -29.08 11.63
C GLY A 78 10.50 -28.72 11.67
N GLN A 79 9.64 -29.18 10.76
CA GLN A 79 8.19 -28.93 10.87
C GLN A 79 7.52 -29.95 11.80
N CYS A 80 6.43 -29.55 12.47
CA CYS A 80 5.53 -30.54 13.07
C CYS A 80 4.79 -31.30 11.96
N GLU A 81 4.20 -32.46 12.29
CA GLU A 81 3.55 -33.32 11.30
C GLU A 81 2.40 -32.60 10.58
N GLN A 82 1.54 -31.91 11.32
CA GLN A 82 0.41 -31.18 10.74
C GLN A 82 0.88 -30.09 9.79
N ALA A 83 1.90 -29.32 10.17
CA ALA A 83 2.46 -28.28 9.32
C ALA A 83 3.05 -28.86 8.03
N ARG A 84 3.83 -29.94 8.15
CA ARG A 84 4.41 -30.64 7.00
C ARG A 84 3.35 -31.11 6.01
N LEU A 85 2.25 -31.67 6.51
CA LEU A 85 1.14 -32.12 5.67
C LEU A 85 0.45 -30.96 4.96
N SER A 86 0.12 -29.87 5.67
CA SER A 86 -0.47 -28.68 5.04
C SER A 86 0.45 -28.10 3.95
N VAL A 87 1.75 -28.00 4.20
CA VAL A 87 2.73 -27.52 3.19
C VAL A 87 2.78 -28.45 1.97
N GLN A 88 2.84 -29.77 2.19
CA GLN A 88 2.83 -30.75 1.11
C GLN A 88 1.55 -30.67 0.27
N THR A 89 0.38 -30.55 0.90
CA THR A 89 -0.91 -30.41 0.21
C THR A 89 -0.94 -29.12 -0.61
N ALA A 90 -0.51 -27.99 -0.04
CA ALA A 90 -0.49 -26.71 -0.75
C ALA A 90 0.39 -26.78 -2.02
N ILE A 91 1.59 -27.35 -1.91
CA ILE A 91 2.52 -27.50 -3.04
C ILE A 91 1.97 -28.45 -4.10
N ALA A 92 1.40 -29.59 -3.68
CA ALA A 92 0.89 -30.60 -4.59
C ALA A 92 -0.33 -30.12 -5.39
N GLN A 93 -1.24 -29.36 -4.76
CA GLN A 93 -2.50 -28.94 -5.37
C GLN A 93 -2.39 -27.63 -6.15
N GLN A 94 -1.43 -26.77 -5.80
CA GLN A 94 -1.16 -25.51 -6.50
C GLN A 94 0.30 -25.48 -6.98
N PRO A 95 0.74 -26.41 -7.85
CA PRO A 95 2.15 -26.50 -8.27
C PRO A 95 2.62 -25.26 -9.01
N ALA A 96 3.94 -25.09 -9.10
CA ALA A 96 4.49 -24.03 -9.94
C ALA A 96 4.12 -24.31 -11.41
N PRO A 97 3.65 -23.32 -12.19
CA PRO A 97 3.22 -23.56 -13.57
C PRO A 97 4.40 -23.99 -14.46
N GLU A 98 4.13 -24.92 -15.39
CA GLU A 98 5.12 -25.35 -16.39
C GLU A 98 5.46 -24.23 -17.38
N ARG A 99 6.70 -24.22 -17.91
CA ARG A 99 7.13 -23.26 -18.94
C ARG A 99 6.22 -23.38 -20.17
N GLY A 100 5.56 -22.28 -20.54
CA GLY A 100 4.75 -22.20 -21.77
C GLY A 100 3.25 -22.50 -21.59
N ALA A 101 2.76 -22.79 -20.38
CA ALA A 101 1.33 -22.90 -20.10
C ALA A 101 0.59 -21.55 -20.29
N LEU A 102 -0.75 -21.51 -20.18
CA LEU A 102 -1.59 -20.28 -20.15
C LEU A 102 -1.06 -19.18 -19.19
N TRP A 103 -0.18 -19.59 -18.28
CA TRP A 103 0.57 -18.83 -17.30
C TRP A 103 2.01 -18.48 -17.74
N ALA A 104 2.38 -18.53 -19.01
CA ALA A 104 3.77 -18.24 -19.45
C ALA A 104 4.22 -16.80 -19.12
N ASN A 105 3.26 -15.88 -18.95
CA ASN A 105 3.48 -14.54 -18.38
C ASN A 105 3.68 -14.54 -16.83
N VAL A 106 3.68 -15.69 -16.17
CA VAL A 106 3.94 -15.88 -14.73
C VAL A 106 5.43 -16.08 -14.44
N GLN A 107 6.26 -16.50 -15.40
CA GLN A 107 7.72 -16.35 -15.23
C GLN A 107 8.11 -14.87 -15.17
N SER A 108 7.43 -14.00 -15.92
CA SER A 108 7.53 -12.56 -15.72
C SER A 108 6.93 -12.11 -14.39
N SER A 109 5.94 -12.80 -13.82
CA SER A 109 5.33 -12.42 -12.53
C SER A 109 6.13 -12.86 -11.30
N LEU A 110 6.83 -14.00 -11.32
CA LEU A 110 7.77 -14.36 -10.24
C LEU A 110 9.04 -13.50 -10.32
N ALA A 111 9.58 -13.27 -11.52
CA ALA A 111 10.71 -12.35 -11.68
C ALA A 111 10.31 -10.90 -11.35
N GLN A 112 9.05 -10.52 -11.59
CA GLN A 112 8.49 -9.23 -11.15
C GLN A 112 8.32 -9.19 -9.64
N ALA A 113 7.78 -10.24 -9.02
CA ALA A 113 7.68 -10.42 -7.58
C ALA A 113 9.07 -10.34 -6.91
N GLU A 114 10.10 -10.95 -7.48
CA GLU A 114 11.48 -10.84 -7.03
C GLU A 114 12.02 -9.42 -7.17
N ARG A 115 11.78 -8.75 -8.30
CA ARG A 115 12.18 -7.34 -8.50
C ARG A 115 11.48 -6.41 -7.51
N GLU A 116 10.17 -6.52 -7.36
CA GLU A 116 9.36 -5.74 -6.42
C GLU A 116 9.75 -6.05 -4.98
N SER A 117 9.99 -7.31 -4.63
CA SER A 117 10.40 -7.71 -3.29
C SER A 117 11.81 -7.24 -2.95
N ALA A 118 12.78 -7.34 -3.87
CA ALA A 118 14.11 -6.78 -3.66
C ALA A 118 14.04 -5.26 -3.48
N THR A 119 13.13 -4.63 -4.20
CA THR A 119 12.87 -3.19 -4.14
C THR A 119 12.24 -2.78 -2.81
N VAL A 120 11.21 -3.49 -2.35
CA VAL A 120 10.60 -3.31 -1.02
C VAL A 120 11.63 -3.63 0.07
N ARG A 121 12.35 -4.75 0.04
CA ARG A 121 13.36 -5.02 1.09
C ARG A 121 14.45 -3.94 1.15
N ARG A 122 14.87 -3.39 0.01
CA ARG A 122 15.85 -2.28 -0.04
C ARG A 122 15.27 -0.95 0.45
N LEU A 123 14.02 -0.61 0.10
CA LEU A 123 13.28 0.51 0.69
C LEU A 123 13.29 0.46 2.21
N LEU A 124 12.99 -0.72 2.71
CA LEU A 124 12.83 -0.99 4.12
C LEU A 124 14.22 -0.95 4.81
N ALA A 125 15.27 -1.43 4.13
CA ALA A 125 16.66 -1.43 4.61
C ALA A 125 17.41 -0.08 4.56
N ASP A 126 17.16 0.79 3.57
CA ASP A 126 17.95 2.04 3.38
C ASP A 126 17.41 3.25 4.16
N GLY A 127 16.18 3.20 4.68
CA GLY A 127 15.65 4.22 5.58
C GLY A 127 15.93 3.94 7.06
N MET A 128 16.21 2.67 7.39
CA MET A 128 16.52 2.19 8.72
C MET A 128 17.33 0.90 8.58
N ARG A 129 18.64 0.98 8.82
CA ARG A 129 19.30 -0.18 9.43
C ARG A 129 18.44 -0.59 10.62
N PHE A 130 18.24 -1.89 10.75
CA PHE A 130 17.60 -2.65 11.83
C PHE A 130 18.12 -2.27 13.24
N GLU A 131 18.07 -1.00 13.61
CA GLU A 131 18.54 -0.43 14.88
C GLU A 131 17.34 -0.05 15.76
N GLY A 132 16.16 0.25 15.18
CA GLY A 132 14.91 0.42 15.94
C GLY A 132 14.43 -0.83 16.68
N GLU A 133 15.07 -1.97 16.40
CA GLU A 133 14.89 -3.22 17.13
C GLU A 133 15.23 -3.06 18.62
N GLU A 134 16.09 -2.14 19.03
CA GLU A 134 16.50 -2.00 20.43
C GLU A 134 15.31 -1.65 21.37
N ALA A 135 14.40 -0.78 20.92
CA ALA A 135 13.20 -0.43 21.68
C ALA A 135 12.15 -1.55 21.70
N ALA A 136 12.02 -2.30 20.59
CA ALA A 136 11.11 -3.45 20.50
C ALA A 136 11.70 -4.70 21.18
N ARG A 137 13.03 -4.84 21.26
CA ARG A 137 13.76 -5.93 21.93
C ARG A 137 13.49 -5.95 23.42
N GLY A 138 13.25 -4.80 24.06
CA GLY A 138 12.76 -4.78 25.44
C GLY A 138 11.45 -5.57 25.57
N GLN A 139 10.44 -5.20 24.78
CA GLN A 139 9.11 -5.83 24.84
C GLN A 139 9.13 -7.30 24.40
N TRP A 140 9.84 -7.64 23.33
CA TRP A 140 9.91 -9.04 22.88
C TRP A 140 10.89 -9.88 23.69
N GLY A 141 11.89 -9.26 24.33
CA GLY A 141 12.81 -9.93 25.24
C GLY A 141 12.12 -10.49 26.48
N GLU A 142 10.98 -9.91 26.87
CA GLU A 142 10.11 -10.43 27.94
C GLU A 142 9.31 -11.68 27.51
N LEU A 143 9.22 -11.98 26.22
CA LEU A 143 8.59 -13.20 25.73
C LEU A 143 9.44 -14.43 26.11
N PRO A 144 8.79 -15.58 26.34
CA PRO A 144 9.48 -16.82 26.67
C PRO A 144 10.46 -17.24 25.56
N PRO A 145 11.45 -18.09 25.87
CA PRO A 145 12.35 -18.65 24.87
C PRO A 145 11.57 -19.28 23.71
N PRO A 146 12.03 -19.12 22.45
CA PRO A 146 11.32 -19.64 21.30
C PRO A 146 11.23 -21.17 21.38
N ARG A 147 10.01 -21.69 21.23
CA ARG A 147 9.73 -23.13 21.11
C ARG A 147 10.51 -23.74 19.94
N PRO A 148 10.82 -25.04 19.92
CA PRO A 148 11.54 -25.64 18.80
C PRO A 148 10.74 -25.51 17.49
N PRO A 149 11.40 -25.52 16.30
CA PRO A 149 10.70 -25.34 15.02
C PRO A 149 9.56 -26.34 14.78
N ASN A 150 9.64 -27.54 15.37
CA ASN A 150 8.66 -28.61 15.21
C ASN A 150 7.56 -28.60 16.27
N ALA A 151 7.44 -27.52 17.06
CA ALA A 151 6.38 -27.37 18.03
C ALA A 151 5.00 -27.44 17.36
N SER A 152 4.11 -28.21 17.97
CA SER A 152 2.71 -28.28 17.62
C SER A 152 1.98 -26.97 17.96
N MET A 153 0.79 -26.79 17.37
CA MET A 153 -0.04 -25.64 17.68
C MET A 153 -0.44 -25.60 19.17
N ASP A 154 -0.65 -26.76 19.81
CA ASP A 154 -1.00 -26.83 21.24
C ASP A 154 0.16 -26.38 22.15
N GLU A 155 1.40 -26.75 21.80
CA GLU A 155 2.60 -26.29 22.51
C GLU A 155 2.83 -24.79 22.35
N LEU A 156 2.60 -24.24 21.15
CA LEU A 156 2.70 -22.80 20.89
C LEU A 156 1.63 -22.01 21.64
N LEU A 157 0.42 -22.56 21.77
CA LEU A 157 -0.71 -21.94 22.44
C LEU A 157 -0.87 -22.36 23.91
N CYS A 158 0.16 -22.96 24.51
CA CYS A 158 0.08 -23.50 25.89
C CYS A 158 -0.37 -22.48 26.93
N HIS A 159 -0.11 -21.18 26.71
CA HIS A 159 -0.56 -20.12 27.61
C HIS A 159 -2.00 -19.69 27.36
N VAL A 160 -2.55 -19.90 26.16
CA VAL A 160 -3.95 -19.57 25.86
C VAL A 160 -4.84 -20.67 26.49
N PRO A 161 -5.80 -20.33 27.36
CA PRO A 161 -6.73 -21.33 27.90
C PRO A 161 -7.65 -21.88 26.80
N ARG A 162 -8.17 -23.09 26.96
CA ARG A 162 -9.28 -23.58 26.11
C ARG A 162 -10.48 -22.64 26.25
N GLY A 163 -11.12 -22.30 25.14
CA GLY A 163 -12.11 -21.22 25.04
C GLY A 163 -11.52 -19.81 24.94
N GLY A 164 -10.21 -19.62 25.19
CA GLY A 164 -9.53 -18.34 24.99
C GLY A 164 -9.21 -18.05 23.52
N HIS A 165 -8.87 -16.81 23.22
CA HIS A 165 -8.51 -16.37 21.87
C HIS A 165 -6.99 -16.48 21.61
N ALA A 166 -6.62 -17.17 20.55
CA ALA A 166 -5.28 -17.15 19.97
C ALA A 166 -5.20 -16.06 18.88
N TRP A 167 -4.16 -15.25 18.93
CA TRP A 167 -3.96 -14.12 18.01
C TRP A 167 -3.01 -14.52 16.90
N LEU A 168 -3.45 -14.51 15.65
CA LEU A 168 -2.72 -15.10 14.54
C LEU A 168 -2.42 -14.06 13.46
N ALA A 169 -1.19 -14.12 12.97
CA ALA A 169 -0.79 -13.49 11.71
C ALA A 169 0.04 -14.50 10.90
N PHE A 170 0.37 -14.14 9.67
CA PHE A 170 1.10 -15.01 8.76
C PHE A 170 1.85 -14.19 7.73
N GLY A 171 2.85 -14.81 7.11
CA GLY A 171 3.51 -14.23 5.95
C GLY A 171 4.87 -14.84 5.69
N ASN A 172 5.69 -14.08 4.98
CA ASN A 172 7.02 -14.47 4.56
C ASN A 172 8.01 -13.31 4.77
N ALA A 173 9.27 -13.53 4.41
CA ALA A 173 10.32 -12.53 4.61
C ALA A 173 10.08 -11.23 3.82
N GLY A 174 9.31 -11.28 2.73
CA GLY A 174 8.93 -10.14 1.91
C GLY A 174 8.08 -9.09 2.65
N VAL A 175 7.39 -9.47 3.72
CA VAL A 175 6.50 -8.60 4.53
C VAL A 175 6.93 -8.53 6.00
N SER A 176 8.18 -8.91 6.31
CA SER A 176 8.68 -9.03 7.69
C SER A 176 8.45 -7.80 8.54
N GLU A 177 8.63 -6.59 8.00
CA GLU A 177 8.46 -5.37 8.78
C GLU A 177 7.01 -5.14 9.21
N MET A 178 6.04 -5.47 8.36
CA MET A 178 4.62 -5.37 8.72
C MET A 178 4.29 -6.40 9.80
N ILE A 179 4.79 -7.62 9.68
CA ILE A 179 4.66 -8.66 10.72
C ILE A 179 5.29 -8.22 12.04
N PHE A 180 6.47 -7.60 11.99
CA PHE A 180 7.13 -7.09 13.20
C PHE A 180 6.36 -5.91 13.80
N ASN A 181 5.79 -5.02 12.98
CA ASN A 181 4.95 -3.94 13.48
C ASN A 181 3.67 -4.49 14.12
N TRP A 182 3.06 -5.50 13.49
CA TRP A 182 1.93 -6.24 14.05
C TRP A 182 2.27 -6.86 15.41
N ALA A 183 3.40 -7.58 15.51
CA ALA A 183 3.85 -8.22 16.74
C ALA A 183 4.21 -7.20 17.84
N PHE A 184 4.75 -6.04 17.47
CA PHE A 184 4.99 -4.92 18.38
C PHE A 184 3.68 -4.45 19.03
N HIS A 185 2.63 -4.26 18.24
CA HIS A 185 1.33 -3.82 18.75
C HIS A 185 0.61 -4.90 19.57
N ALA A 186 0.71 -6.17 19.17
CA ALA A 186 0.20 -7.29 19.98
C ALA A 186 0.92 -7.39 21.34
N ALA A 187 2.26 -7.24 21.36
CA ALA A 187 3.03 -7.21 22.60
C ALA A 187 2.64 -6.01 23.48
N ARG A 188 2.47 -4.82 22.89
CA ARG A 188 2.04 -3.60 23.59
C ARG A 188 0.66 -3.71 24.25
N LEU A 189 -0.23 -4.53 23.68
CA LEU A 189 -1.53 -4.84 24.28
C LEU A 189 -1.46 -5.92 25.38
N GLY A 190 -0.27 -6.44 25.69
CA GLY A 190 -0.08 -7.49 26.68
C GLY A 190 -0.55 -8.87 26.23
N VAL A 191 -0.75 -9.08 24.91
CA VAL A 191 -1.21 -10.36 24.33
C VAL A 191 -0.10 -11.09 23.56
N GLY A 192 1.15 -10.64 23.64
CA GLY A 192 2.28 -11.27 22.93
C GLY A 192 2.50 -12.75 23.27
N TRP A 193 2.12 -13.21 24.47
CA TRP A 193 2.16 -14.62 24.87
C TRP A 193 1.04 -15.48 24.28
N ARG A 194 0.05 -14.85 23.62
CA ARG A 194 -1.10 -15.47 22.97
C ARG A 194 -1.02 -15.39 21.45
N MET A 195 0.04 -14.75 20.93
CA MET A 195 0.24 -14.56 19.50
C MET A 195 0.99 -15.74 18.89
N VAL A 196 0.67 -16.09 17.65
CA VAL A 196 1.45 -17.02 16.82
C VAL A 196 1.51 -16.47 15.41
N VAL A 197 2.72 -16.39 14.84
CA VAL A 197 2.94 -16.01 13.45
C VAL A 197 3.27 -17.24 12.62
N ALA A 198 2.48 -17.54 11.60
CA ALA A 198 2.81 -18.61 10.66
C ALA A 198 3.86 -18.12 9.64
N ALA A 199 5.04 -18.73 9.69
CA ALA A 199 6.17 -18.37 8.83
C ALA A 199 6.25 -19.29 7.62
N PHE A 200 6.05 -18.75 6.41
CA PHE A 200 6.01 -19.54 5.18
C PHE A 200 7.40 -19.87 4.59
N ASP A 201 8.45 -19.19 5.05
CA ASP A 201 9.83 -19.37 4.61
C ASP A 201 10.82 -19.29 5.79
N ALA A 202 12.04 -19.80 5.57
CA ALA A 202 13.05 -19.94 6.62
C ALA A 202 13.59 -18.59 7.13
N GLU A 203 13.70 -17.59 6.26
CA GLU A 203 14.25 -16.27 6.62
C GLU A 203 13.30 -15.55 7.61
N LEU A 204 11.99 -15.60 7.37
CA LEU A 204 11.03 -15.08 8.35
C LEU A 204 11.03 -15.91 9.65
N LEU A 205 11.08 -17.25 9.55
CA LEU A 205 11.11 -18.11 10.74
C LEU A 205 12.30 -17.75 11.65
N ASP A 206 13.50 -17.64 11.07
CA ASP A 206 14.71 -17.26 11.79
C ASP A 206 14.58 -15.85 12.39
N GLY A 207 14.02 -14.92 11.61
CA GLY A 207 13.75 -13.55 12.07
C GLY A 207 12.82 -13.46 13.27
N LEU A 208 11.74 -14.26 13.30
CA LEU A 208 10.80 -14.33 14.42
C LEU A 208 11.45 -14.97 15.65
N ARG A 209 12.17 -16.08 15.46
CA ARG A 209 12.86 -16.81 16.53
C ARG A 209 13.93 -15.98 17.21
N ALA A 210 14.74 -15.26 16.44
CA ALA A 210 15.75 -14.34 16.96
C ALA A 210 15.15 -13.25 17.87
N ARG A 211 13.87 -12.95 17.68
CA ARG A 211 13.10 -11.96 18.43
C ARG A 211 12.14 -12.59 19.45
N ARG A 212 12.21 -13.91 19.69
CA ARG A 212 11.32 -14.64 20.61
C ARG A 212 9.82 -14.52 20.28
N ILE A 213 9.48 -14.15 19.05
CA ILE A 213 8.08 -14.12 18.58
C ILE A 213 7.65 -15.57 18.31
N PRO A 214 6.54 -16.07 18.91
CA PRO A 214 6.09 -17.44 18.68
C PRO A 214 5.74 -17.67 17.21
N ALA A 215 6.33 -18.70 16.61
CA ALA A 215 6.25 -18.95 15.18
C ALA A 215 5.76 -20.37 14.88
N TYR A 216 4.77 -20.50 14.01
CA TYR A 216 4.35 -21.78 13.43
C TYR A 216 5.10 -22.02 12.13
N ASN A 217 5.77 -23.18 12.03
CA ASN A 217 6.71 -23.44 10.97
C ASN A 217 6.03 -24.00 9.71
N TYR A 218 5.73 -23.13 8.75
CA TYR A 218 5.30 -23.48 7.39
C TYR A 218 6.41 -23.31 6.35
N THR A 219 7.69 -23.34 6.76
CA THR A 219 8.84 -23.07 5.87
C THR A 219 8.81 -23.92 4.59
N GLY A 220 9.06 -23.29 3.45
CA GLY A 220 9.06 -23.98 2.15
C GLY A 220 7.71 -23.98 1.45
N ALA A 221 6.66 -23.45 2.09
CA ALA A 221 5.37 -23.23 1.45
C ALA A 221 5.41 -22.18 0.35
N LEU A 222 6.12 -21.07 0.62
CA LEU A 222 6.21 -19.90 -0.25
C LEU A 222 7.67 -19.41 -0.33
N PRO A 223 8.05 -18.69 -1.39
CA PRO A 223 9.36 -18.06 -1.44
C PRO A 223 9.47 -16.95 -0.40
N ALA A 224 10.70 -16.56 -0.08
CA ALA A 224 11.00 -15.41 0.80
C ALA A 224 10.62 -14.05 0.18
N THR A 225 10.13 -14.02 -1.07
CA THR A 225 9.83 -12.80 -1.84
C THR A 225 8.35 -12.42 -1.81
N HIS A 226 8.04 -11.13 -1.89
CA HIS A 226 6.65 -10.65 -2.01
C HIS A 226 5.99 -11.22 -3.26
N PHE A 227 4.88 -11.96 -3.10
CA PHE A 227 4.31 -12.83 -4.14
C PHE A 227 2.89 -12.43 -4.59
N ARG A 228 2.39 -11.24 -4.24
CA ARG A 228 0.99 -10.83 -4.51
C ARG A 228 0.59 -10.90 -5.99
N HIS A 229 1.53 -10.73 -6.91
CA HIS A 229 1.30 -10.82 -8.36
C HIS A 229 1.51 -12.23 -8.96
N ALA A 230 1.67 -13.25 -8.12
CA ALA A 230 1.76 -14.65 -8.51
C ALA A 230 0.53 -15.42 -7.98
N PRO A 231 -0.55 -15.54 -8.78
CA PRO A 231 -1.83 -16.08 -8.31
C PRO A 231 -1.73 -17.43 -7.60
N TYR A 232 -1.00 -18.40 -8.16
CA TYR A 232 -0.83 -19.73 -7.55
C TYR A 232 -0.15 -19.67 -6.16
N LEU A 233 0.80 -18.75 -5.93
CA LEU A 233 1.41 -18.54 -4.61
C LEU A 233 0.42 -17.88 -3.65
N PHE A 234 -0.42 -16.96 -4.15
CA PHE A 234 -1.49 -16.35 -3.37
C PHE A 234 -2.56 -17.40 -2.97
N HIS A 235 -2.91 -18.31 -3.87
CA HIS A 235 -3.82 -19.42 -3.58
C HIS A 235 -3.25 -20.39 -2.53
N ARG A 236 -1.95 -20.73 -2.62
CA ARG A 236 -1.26 -21.49 -1.55
C ARG A 236 -1.33 -20.79 -0.20
N MET A 237 -1.04 -19.48 -0.18
CA MET A 237 -1.11 -18.67 1.03
C MET A 237 -2.51 -18.71 1.65
N GLY A 238 -3.55 -18.49 0.84
CA GLY A 238 -4.93 -18.49 1.31
C GLY A 238 -5.38 -19.84 1.89
N PHE A 239 -4.95 -20.95 1.29
CA PHE A 239 -5.15 -22.28 1.88
C PHE A 239 -4.48 -22.41 3.25
N LEU A 240 -3.20 -22.02 3.37
CA LEU A 240 -2.45 -22.14 4.63
C LEU A 240 -3.00 -21.23 5.72
N LYS A 241 -3.51 -20.04 5.37
CA LYS A 241 -4.22 -19.13 6.27
C LYS A 241 -5.45 -19.81 6.86
N ALA A 242 -6.30 -20.40 6.02
CA ALA A 242 -7.51 -21.08 6.46
C ALA A 242 -7.21 -22.39 7.23
N GLU A 243 -6.21 -23.17 6.81
CA GLU A 243 -5.77 -24.37 7.55
C GLU A 243 -5.18 -24.04 8.92
N LEU A 244 -4.44 -22.93 9.04
CA LEU A 244 -3.93 -22.47 10.33
C LEU A 244 -5.07 -22.26 11.33
N ILE A 245 -6.19 -21.67 10.87
CA ILE A 245 -7.41 -21.51 11.68
C ILE A 245 -7.90 -22.88 12.16
N VAL A 246 -8.04 -23.85 11.24
CA VAL A 246 -8.48 -25.22 11.59
C VAL A 246 -7.58 -25.85 12.65
N HIS A 247 -6.25 -25.69 12.54
CA HIS A 247 -5.31 -26.21 13.53
C HIS A 247 -5.50 -25.58 14.91
N VAL A 248 -5.73 -24.26 14.99
CA VAL A 248 -6.03 -23.58 16.26
C VAL A 248 -7.34 -24.06 16.87
N LEU A 249 -8.42 -24.09 16.07
CA LEU A 249 -9.76 -24.45 16.55
C LEU A 249 -9.79 -25.88 17.12
N ARG A 250 -9.05 -26.82 16.51
CA ARG A 250 -8.92 -28.20 16.98
C ARG A 250 -8.23 -28.34 18.34
N THR A 251 -7.50 -27.31 18.81
CA THR A 251 -6.95 -27.30 20.18
C THR A 251 -7.99 -26.89 21.24
N GLY A 252 -9.21 -26.52 20.82
CA GLY A 252 -10.25 -26.00 21.69
C GLY A 252 -10.13 -24.49 21.98
N ARG A 253 -9.35 -23.76 21.18
CA ARG A 253 -9.11 -22.30 21.32
C ARG A 253 -9.72 -21.54 20.16
N HIS A 254 -10.26 -20.37 20.42
CA HIS A 254 -10.82 -19.50 19.38
C HIS A 254 -9.68 -18.87 18.58
N ALA A 255 -9.87 -18.68 17.27
CA ALA A 255 -8.85 -18.08 16.42
C ALA A 255 -9.25 -16.64 16.09
N LEU A 256 -8.42 -15.66 16.44
CA LEU A 256 -8.49 -14.28 15.96
C LEU A 256 -7.33 -14.08 14.98
N VAL A 257 -7.64 -13.94 13.70
CA VAL A 257 -6.64 -13.87 12.63
C VAL A 257 -6.67 -12.52 11.98
N SER A 258 -5.50 -11.98 11.66
CA SER A 258 -5.41 -10.82 10.78
C SER A 258 -4.29 -10.95 9.75
N ASP A 259 -4.41 -10.16 8.69
CA ASP A 259 -3.33 -9.94 7.73
C ASP A 259 -2.15 -9.20 8.40
N SER A 260 -0.97 -9.27 7.79
CA SER A 260 0.27 -8.70 8.34
C SER A 260 0.28 -7.17 8.43
N ASP A 261 -0.57 -6.49 7.67
CA ASP A 261 -0.72 -5.04 7.57
C ASP A 261 -1.87 -4.48 8.42
N VAL A 262 -2.29 -5.25 9.43
CA VAL A 262 -3.19 -4.81 10.49
C VAL A 262 -2.39 -4.29 11.68
N VAL A 263 -2.86 -3.19 12.28
CA VAL A 263 -2.36 -2.68 13.56
C VAL A 263 -3.46 -2.79 14.61
N TRP A 264 -3.16 -3.51 15.69
CA TRP A 264 -4.03 -3.60 16.86
C TRP A 264 -3.82 -2.41 17.79
N VAL A 265 -4.82 -1.54 17.86
CA VAL A 265 -4.77 -0.32 18.68
C VAL A 265 -5.29 -0.59 20.09
N ARG A 266 -6.31 -1.43 20.22
CA ARG A 266 -6.93 -1.84 21.48
C ARG A 266 -7.37 -3.31 21.41
N SER A 267 -7.54 -3.93 22.58
CA SER A 267 -8.02 -5.31 22.66
C SER A 267 -9.48 -5.43 22.16
N PRO A 268 -9.79 -6.29 21.17
CA PRO A 268 -11.14 -6.54 20.70
C PRO A 268 -11.89 -7.59 21.55
N GLU A 269 -11.23 -8.23 22.52
CA GLU A 269 -11.79 -9.36 23.28
C GLU A 269 -13.13 -9.03 23.95
N PRO A 270 -13.34 -7.87 24.61
CA PRO A 270 -14.64 -7.54 25.18
C PRO A 270 -15.79 -7.56 24.16
N LEU A 271 -15.52 -7.13 22.92
CA LEU A 271 -16.51 -7.17 21.84
C LEU A 271 -16.70 -8.61 21.32
N LEU A 272 -15.62 -9.37 21.17
CA LEU A 272 -15.69 -10.76 20.73
C LEU A 272 -16.45 -11.64 21.72
N GLU A 273 -16.26 -11.43 23.04
CA GLU A 273 -16.99 -12.14 24.09
C GLU A 273 -18.49 -11.80 24.10
N ALA A 274 -18.84 -10.53 23.82
CA ALA A 274 -20.24 -10.13 23.66
C ALA A 274 -20.89 -10.80 22.43
N LEU A 275 -20.16 -10.89 21.31
CA LEU A 275 -20.62 -11.59 20.10
C LEU A 275 -20.75 -13.09 20.33
N LEU A 276 -19.79 -13.71 21.03
CA LEU A 276 -19.82 -15.11 21.42
C LEU A 276 -21.05 -15.43 22.30
N SER A 277 -21.30 -14.59 23.31
CA SER A 277 -22.49 -14.67 24.17
C SER A 277 -23.80 -14.50 23.39
N SER A 278 -23.76 -13.73 22.30
CA SER A 278 -24.89 -13.57 21.35
C SER A 278 -25.00 -14.72 20.33
N GLY A 279 -24.17 -15.75 20.45
CA GLY A 279 -24.22 -16.96 19.65
C GLY A 279 -23.34 -16.96 18.40
N ALA A 280 -22.47 -15.96 18.19
CA ALA A 280 -21.59 -15.94 17.01
C ALA A 280 -20.66 -17.16 16.94
N THR A 281 -20.50 -17.70 15.73
CA THR A 281 -19.54 -18.78 15.42
C THR A 281 -18.39 -18.29 14.54
N VAL A 282 -18.66 -17.32 13.68
CA VAL A 282 -17.68 -16.66 12.81
C VAL A 282 -17.93 -15.16 12.85
N ALA A 283 -16.88 -14.37 12.93
CA ALA A 283 -16.95 -12.92 12.76
C ALA A 283 -15.90 -12.47 11.74
N ALA A 284 -16.20 -11.44 10.96
CA ALA A 284 -15.27 -10.91 9.96
C ALA A 284 -15.44 -9.40 9.84
N SER A 285 -14.33 -8.68 9.65
CA SER A 285 -14.36 -7.29 9.20
C SER A 285 -15.13 -7.16 7.89
N THR A 286 -15.54 -5.94 7.55
CA THR A 286 -16.30 -5.66 6.33
C THR A 286 -15.59 -4.60 5.52
N ASP A 287 -15.78 -4.63 4.20
CA ASP A 287 -15.34 -3.57 3.29
C ASP A 287 -16.38 -2.42 3.22
N CYS A 288 -17.35 -2.40 4.14
CA CYS A 288 -18.33 -1.32 4.27
C CYS A 288 -17.62 0.00 4.60
N LEU A 289 -17.82 1.01 3.75
CA LEU A 289 -17.24 2.36 3.90
C LEU A 289 -18.23 3.37 4.49
N ASP A 290 -19.28 2.88 5.15
CA ASP A 290 -20.31 3.68 5.81
C ASP A 290 -20.55 3.18 7.23
N ALA A 291 -19.85 3.79 8.19
CA ALA A 291 -19.92 3.38 9.60
C ALA A 291 -21.33 3.52 10.19
N ARG A 292 -22.11 4.53 9.75
CA ARG A 292 -23.48 4.73 10.28
C ARG A 292 -24.45 3.70 9.73
N SER A 293 -24.34 3.41 8.43
CA SER A 293 -25.07 2.32 7.79
C SER A 293 -24.65 0.96 8.36
N ASP A 294 -23.39 0.75 8.70
CA ASP A 294 -22.97 -0.48 9.39
C ASP A 294 -23.59 -0.58 10.79
N GLU A 295 -23.59 0.49 11.57
CA GLU A 295 -24.15 0.49 12.93
C GLU A 295 -25.67 0.29 12.97
N ASP A 296 -26.40 0.88 12.00
CA ASP A 296 -27.85 0.80 11.95
C ASP A 296 -28.33 -0.60 11.57
N LYS A 297 -28.77 -1.34 12.59
CA LYS A 297 -29.37 -2.66 12.40
C LYS A 297 -30.86 -2.60 12.10
N THR A 298 -31.47 -1.46 11.74
CA THR A 298 -32.88 -1.41 11.31
C THR A 298 -33.10 -2.26 10.06
N THR A 299 -34.22 -3.01 10.02
CA THR A 299 -34.53 -3.91 8.91
C THR A 299 -34.78 -3.11 7.63
N ARG A 300 -34.03 -3.40 6.55
CA ARG A 300 -34.14 -2.71 5.27
C ARG A 300 -33.78 -3.62 4.10
N ARG A 301 -34.47 -3.43 2.96
CA ARG A 301 -34.32 -4.27 1.77
C ARG A 301 -32.98 -4.08 1.04
N THR A 302 -32.42 -2.87 1.10
CA THR A 302 -31.14 -2.50 0.47
C THR A 302 -30.26 -1.74 1.45
N SER A 303 -28.95 -1.83 1.29
CA SER A 303 -27.96 -1.17 2.15
C SER A 303 -27.04 -0.27 1.32
N ALA A 304 -26.21 0.52 2.00
CA ALA A 304 -25.08 1.17 1.34
C ALA A 304 -24.15 0.12 0.71
N TYR A 305 -23.42 0.53 -0.34
CA TYR A 305 -22.49 -0.35 -1.04
C TYR A 305 -21.50 -1.00 -0.07
N MET A 306 -21.26 -2.31 -0.24
CA MET A 306 -20.44 -3.17 0.65
C MET A 306 -20.96 -3.34 2.10
N CYS A 307 -22.12 -2.77 2.46
CA CYS A 307 -22.75 -2.86 3.79
C CYS A 307 -23.99 -3.78 3.85
N GLY A 308 -24.15 -4.68 2.89
CA GLY A 308 -25.32 -5.55 2.67
C GLY A 308 -25.47 -6.71 3.65
N HIS A 309 -24.72 -6.71 4.74
CA HIS A 309 -24.83 -7.66 5.86
C HIS A 309 -25.85 -7.25 6.93
N ASN A 310 -26.59 -6.16 6.71
CA ASN A 310 -27.59 -5.67 7.65
C ASN A 310 -28.92 -6.42 7.54
N PRO A 311 -29.70 -6.55 8.64
CA PRO A 311 -30.96 -7.28 8.64
C PRO A 311 -31.95 -6.81 7.56
N GLY A 312 -32.59 -7.76 6.89
CA GLY A 312 -33.56 -7.52 5.83
C GLY A 312 -32.99 -7.32 4.44
N ASN A 313 -31.66 -7.16 4.29
CA ASN A 313 -31.06 -6.90 2.98
C ASN A 313 -31.32 -8.08 2.03
N GLU A 314 -31.69 -7.79 0.78
CA GLU A 314 -31.99 -8.79 -0.27
C GLU A 314 -30.99 -8.77 -1.42
N VAL A 315 -30.12 -7.76 -1.49
CA VAL A 315 -29.24 -7.51 -2.64
C VAL A 315 -27.85 -8.05 -2.37
N ALA A 316 -27.49 -9.12 -3.09
CA ALA A 316 -26.21 -9.81 -2.90
C ALA A 316 -24.98 -8.97 -3.29
N SER A 317 -25.10 -8.09 -4.29
CA SER A 317 -24.01 -7.21 -4.71
C SER A 317 -23.59 -6.19 -3.66
N ASP A 318 -24.39 -6.03 -2.59
CA ASP A 318 -24.15 -5.03 -1.57
C ASP A 318 -23.32 -5.56 -0.39
N VAL A 319 -23.01 -6.87 -0.29
CA VAL A 319 -22.24 -7.42 0.84
C VAL A 319 -20.79 -7.74 0.47
N VAL A 320 -19.83 -7.27 1.28
CA VAL A 320 -18.43 -7.68 1.16
C VAL A 320 -17.80 -7.80 2.55
N PHE A 321 -17.46 -9.04 2.92
CA PHE A 321 -16.66 -9.33 4.10
C PHE A 321 -15.18 -9.27 3.75
N ASN A 322 -14.41 -8.62 4.60
CA ASN A 322 -12.96 -8.52 4.49
C ASN A 322 -12.30 -9.64 5.32
N THR A 323 -11.39 -10.39 4.71
CA THR A 323 -10.70 -11.52 5.39
C THR A 323 -9.43 -11.11 6.10
N GLY A 324 -9.08 -9.82 6.09
CA GLY A 324 -7.91 -9.29 6.78
C GLY A 324 -8.08 -9.18 8.29
N VAL A 325 -9.31 -9.26 8.82
CA VAL A 325 -9.57 -9.57 10.24
C VAL A 325 -10.76 -10.53 10.35
N VAL A 326 -10.52 -11.74 10.85
CA VAL A 326 -11.54 -12.76 11.06
C VAL A 326 -11.41 -13.40 12.44
N TRP A 327 -12.54 -13.80 13.02
CA TRP A 327 -12.60 -14.54 14.26
C TRP A 327 -13.44 -15.80 14.09
N PHE A 328 -12.98 -16.89 14.70
CA PHE A 328 -13.64 -18.19 14.65
C PHE A 328 -13.74 -18.77 16.05
N LYS A 329 -14.96 -19.21 16.39
CA LYS A 329 -15.22 -20.00 17.58
C LYS A 329 -14.66 -21.41 17.40
N ALA A 330 -14.17 -22.01 18.50
CA ALA A 330 -13.74 -23.40 18.52
C ALA A 330 -14.95 -24.33 18.63
N ASP A 331 -15.69 -24.49 17.54
CA ASP A 331 -16.76 -25.49 17.42
C ASP A 331 -16.80 -26.10 16.02
N GLU A 332 -17.57 -27.19 15.87
CA GLU A 332 -17.62 -27.95 14.62
C GLU A 332 -18.17 -27.14 13.43
N SER A 333 -19.04 -26.17 13.69
CA SER A 333 -19.60 -25.33 12.62
C SER A 333 -18.53 -24.44 12.00
N ALA A 334 -17.74 -23.79 12.84
CA ALA A 334 -16.64 -22.92 12.45
C ALA A 334 -15.48 -23.72 11.85
N ILE A 335 -15.15 -24.89 12.42
CA ILE A 335 -14.14 -25.81 11.89
C ILE A 335 -14.52 -26.29 10.50
N SER A 336 -15.77 -26.72 10.30
CA SER A 336 -16.25 -27.19 9.00
C SER A 336 -16.17 -26.09 7.95
N PHE A 337 -16.58 -24.86 8.28
CA PHE A 337 -16.50 -23.74 7.36
C PHE A 337 -15.05 -23.37 7.01
N ALA A 338 -14.15 -23.30 8.01
CA ALA A 338 -12.74 -22.98 7.77
C ALA A 338 -12.07 -24.03 6.85
N ARG A 339 -12.41 -25.32 6.99
CA ARG A 339 -11.94 -26.37 6.06
C ARG A 339 -12.50 -26.20 4.65
N GLU A 340 -13.79 -25.90 4.52
CA GLU A 340 -14.42 -25.65 3.22
C GLU A 340 -13.78 -24.43 2.52
N TRP A 341 -13.48 -23.39 3.29
CA TRP A 341 -12.75 -22.22 2.80
C TRP A 341 -11.36 -22.61 2.29
N ALA A 342 -10.56 -23.33 3.09
CA ALA A 342 -9.23 -23.79 2.71
C ALA A 342 -9.25 -24.58 1.39
N LEU A 343 -10.12 -25.58 1.30
CA LEU A 343 -10.26 -26.43 0.10
C LEU A 343 -10.79 -25.65 -1.11
N GLY A 344 -11.70 -24.71 -0.87
CA GLY A 344 -12.23 -23.82 -1.90
C GLY A 344 -11.15 -22.92 -2.52
N THR A 345 -10.18 -22.46 -1.72
CA THR A 345 -9.04 -21.67 -2.19
C THR A 345 -8.05 -22.52 -2.99
N LEU A 346 -7.78 -23.77 -2.58
CA LEU A 346 -6.95 -24.67 -3.39
C LEU A 346 -7.56 -25.03 -4.74
N SER A 347 -8.89 -24.93 -4.87
CA SER A 347 -9.60 -25.26 -6.11
C SER A 347 -9.64 -24.09 -7.10
N LEU A 348 -9.03 -22.95 -6.77
CA LEU A 348 -9.02 -21.78 -7.65
C LEU A 348 -8.14 -22.00 -8.88
N THR A 349 -8.70 -21.61 -10.03
CA THR A 349 -8.02 -21.54 -11.32
C THR A 349 -8.06 -20.15 -11.94
N ASP A 350 -8.97 -19.30 -11.46
CA ASP A 350 -9.09 -17.89 -11.85
C ASP A 350 -8.01 -17.04 -11.16
N PRO A 351 -7.16 -16.32 -11.91
CA PRO A 351 -6.10 -15.51 -11.32
C PRO A 351 -6.60 -14.24 -10.63
N PHE A 352 -7.84 -13.84 -10.88
CA PHE A 352 -8.46 -12.67 -10.26
C PHE A 352 -9.26 -13.02 -9.01
N SER A 353 -9.34 -14.32 -8.66
CA SER A 353 -9.98 -14.79 -7.44
C SER A 353 -8.94 -15.13 -6.37
N ASP A 354 -9.33 -14.95 -5.11
CA ASP A 354 -8.46 -15.10 -3.95
C ASP A 354 -9.20 -15.71 -2.74
N ASP A 355 -8.53 -15.77 -1.58
CA ASP A 355 -9.13 -16.29 -0.35
C ASP A 355 -10.35 -15.49 0.09
N GLN A 356 -10.35 -14.16 -0.06
CA GLN A 356 -11.50 -13.32 0.25
C GLN A 356 -12.70 -13.61 -0.67
N GLY A 357 -12.47 -13.79 -1.97
CA GLY A 357 -13.49 -14.16 -2.93
C GLY A 357 -14.15 -15.51 -2.60
N VAL A 358 -13.34 -16.52 -2.25
CA VAL A 358 -13.85 -17.82 -1.80
C VAL A 358 -14.62 -17.68 -0.50
N PHE A 359 -14.09 -16.96 0.48
CA PHE A 359 -14.73 -16.72 1.77
C PHE A 359 -16.13 -16.13 1.59
N ASN A 360 -16.24 -15.03 0.82
CA ASN A 360 -17.51 -14.39 0.53
C ASN A 360 -18.47 -15.34 -0.19
N ARG A 361 -18.02 -16.02 -1.26
CA ARG A 361 -18.86 -16.97 -2.02
C ARG A 361 -19.46 -18.07 -1.13
N LEU A 362 -18.68 -18.59 -0.19
CA LEU A 362 -19.13 -19.63 0.74
C LEU A 362 -20.07 -19.06 1.81
N LEU A 363 -19.74 -17.89 2.35
CA LEU A 363 -20.45 -17.27 3.47
C LEU A 363 -21.81 -16.70 3.07
N VAL A 364 -21.94 -16.17 1.85
CA VAL A 364 -23.19 -15.57 1.34
C VAL A 364 -24.16 -16.58 0.73
N ARG A 365 -23.80 -17.86 0.69
CA ARG A 365 -24.71 -18.92 0.24
C ARG A 365 -25.89 -19.06 1.21
N ASP A 366 -27.10 -18.94 0.69
CA ASP A 366 -28.36 -18.95 1.48
C ASP A 366 -28.43 -17.84 2.56
N PHE A 367 -27.70 -16.74 2.35
CA PHE A 367 -27.61 -15.62 3.30
C PHE A 367 -28.77 -14.62 3.17
N PHE A 368 -29.41 -14.54 2.00
CA PHE A 368 -30.45 -13.56 1.71
C PHE A 368 -31.88 -14.15 1.77
N PRO A 369 -32.89 -13.39 2.22
CA PRO A 369 -32.75 -12.09 2.90
C PRO A 369 -32.00 -12.24 4.23
N VAL A 370 -31.21 -11.24 4.63
CA VAL A 370 -30.40 -11.31 5.85
C VAL A 370 -31.30 -11.40 7.08
N ARG A 371 -31.21 -12.52 7.82
CA ARG A 371 -32.04 -12.76 9.01
C ARG A 371 -31.25 -12.57 10.30
N ARG A 372 -31.85 -11.89 11.28
CA ARG A 372 -31.28 -11.78 12.62
C ARG A 372 -31.16 -13.14 13.29
N HIS A 373 -30.06 -13.34 14.01
CA HIS A 373 -29.90 -14.39 15.00
C HIS A 373 -30.03 -13.80 16.41
N SER A 374 -29.32 -12.72 16.70
CA SER A 374 -29.43 -11.98 17.97
C SER A 374 -30.53 -10.91 17.90
N ALA A 375 -31.08 -10.53 19.05
CA ALA A 375 -32.15 -9.53 19.14
C ALA A 375 -31.72 -8.16 18.59
N ASP A 376 -30.48 -7.75 18.86
CA ASP A 376 -29.89 -6.49 18.38
C ASP A 376 -29.50 -6.51 16.88
N GLY A 377 -29.54 -7.68 16.22
CA GLY A 377 -29.14 -7.86 14.83
C GLY A 377 -27.64 -7.80 14.56
N ARG A 378 -26.78 -7.83 15.59
CA ARG A 378 -25.31 -7.91 15.42
C ARG A 378 -24.83 -9.28 14.98
N VAL A 379 -25.58 -10.33 15.31
CA VAL A 379 -25.37 -11.69 14.80
C VAL A 379 -26.50 -12.03 13.84
N VAL A 380 -26.15 -12.47 12.64
CA VAL A 380 -27.08 -12.86 11.58
C VAL A 380 -26.94 -14.35 11.27
N ARG A 381 -28.00 -14.93 10.72
CA ARG A 381 -28.02 -16.34 10.33
C ARG A 381 -27.21 -16.53 9.06
N GLY A 382 -26.30 -17.51 9.07
CA GLY A 382 -25.67 -18.04 7.87
C GLY A 382 -26.27 -19.38 7.47
N ARG A 383 -25.66 -20.01 6.46
CA ARG A 383 -25.98 -21.38 6.04
C ARG A 383 -25.80 -22.37 7.20
N GLY A 384 -26.73 -23.32 7.30
CA GLY A 384 -26.68 -24.40 8.28
C GLY A 384 -26.68 -23.87 9.73
N SER A 385 -25.65 -24.21 10.50
CA SER A 385 -25.48 -23.79 11.90
C SER A 385 -24.61 -22.53 12.08
N LEU A 386 -24.14 -21.93 10.98
CA LEU A 386 -23.30 -20.74 11.05
C LEU A 386 -24.09 -19.52 11.54
N ARG A 387 -23.47 -18.79 12.46
CA ARG A 387 -23.98 -17.55 13.05
C ARG A 387 -22.90 -16.51 12.86
N ILE A 388 -23.14 -15.59 11.94
CA ILE A 388 -22.15 -14.68 11.40
C ILE A 388 -22.27 -13.35 12.13
N ALA A 389 -21.16 -12.81 12.60
CA ALA A 389 -21.08 -11.48 13.17
C ALA A 389 -20.21 -10.58 12.26
N PRO A 390 -20.82 -9.68 11.47
CA PRO A 390 -20.07 -8.61 10.82
C PRO A 390 -19.41 -7.74 11.90
N LEU A 391 -18.09 -7.64 11.86
CA LEU A 391 -17.34 -6.84 12.82
C LEU A 391 -17.54 -5.35 12.50
N PRO A 392 -17.86 -4.49 13.50
CA PRO A 392 -18.26 -3.11 13.22
C PRO A 392 -17.16 -2.29 12.54
N ALA A 393 -17.47 -1.66 11.41
CA ALA A 393 -16.51 -0.90 10.60
C ALA A 393 -15.86 0.27 11.38
N ARG A 394 -16.61 0.89 12.30
CA ARG A 394 -16.10 1.94 13.21
C ARG A 394 -15.01 1.49 14.18
N HIS A 395 -14.91 0.18 14.41
CA HIS A 395 -13.98 -0.41 15.38
C HIS A 395 -12.91 -1.25 14.67
N PHE A 396 -13.26 -1.92 13.58
CA PHE A 396 -12.33 -2.62 12.70
C PHE A 396 -12.13 -1.76 11.45
N CYS A 397 -11.40 -0.68 11.64
CA CYS A 397 -11.31 0.41 10.68
C CYS A 397 -10.52 -0.03 9.45
N SER A 398 -11.13 0.13 8.28
CA SER A 398 -10.43 0.05 7.01
C SER A 398 -9.54 1.27 6.83
N GLY A 399 -8.50 1.13 6.01
CA GLY A 399 -7.61 2.24 5.70
C GLY A 399 -8.31 3.43 5.07
N HIS A 400 -9.26 3.16 4.18
CA HIS A 400 -10.11 4.18 3.57
C HIS A 400 -10.80 5.05 4.63
N MET A 401 -11.41 4.42 5.65
CA MET A 401 -12.10 5.13 6.71
C MET A 401 -11.17 6.00 7.56
N VAL A 402 -9.90 5.62 7.70
CA VAL A 402 -8.94 6.33 8.53
C VAL A 402 -8.26 7.49 7.80
N TRP A 403 -7.62 7.24 6.64
CA TRP A 403 -6.81 8.26 5.95
C TRP A 403 -7.45 8.88 4.71
N VAL A 404 -8.60 8.38 4.25
CA VAL A 404 -9.28 8.95 3.09
C VAL A 404 -10.52 9.73 3.52
N GLN A 405 -11.56 9.04 4.00
CA GLN A 405 -12.80 9.68 4.46
C GLN A 405 -12.69 10.31 5.85
N GLN A 406 -11.66 9.92 6.62
CA GLN A 406 -11.46 10.36 8.02
C GLN A 406 -12.72 10.13 8.89
N ALA A 407 -13.48 9.09 8.55
CA ALA A 407 -14.67 8.65 9.27
C ALA A 407 -14.33 7.98 10.60
N SER A 408 -13.06 7.64 10.82
CA SER A 408 -12.57 7.08 12.08
C SER A 408 -11.20 7.62 12.41
N GLN A 409 -10.98 7.95 13.68
CA GLN A 409 -9.66 8.30 14.20
C GLN A 409 -8.93 7.01 14.58
N PRO A 410 -7.63 6.86 14.27
CA PRO A 410 -6.87 5.65 14.59
C PRO A 410 -7.04 5.16 16.04
N ARG A 411 -7.03 6.10 16.99
CA ARG A 411 -7.16 5.82 18.44
C ARG A 411 -8.51 5.24 18.87
N ASP A 412 -9.56 5.50 18.08
CA ASP A 412 -10.93 5.04 18.37
C ASP A 412 -11.21 3.66 17.77
N CYS A 413 -10.28 3.14 16.97
CA CYS A 413 -10.33 1.79 16.43
C CYS A 413 -9.90 0.75 17.49
N LEU A 414 -10.35 -0.49 17.32
CA LEU A 414 -9.75 -1.69 17.91
C LEU A 414 -8.59 -2.16 17.04
N SER A 415 -8.81 -2.17 15.72
CA SER A 415 -7.77 -2.42 14.72
C SER A 415 -7.86 -1.46 13.56
N VAL A 416 -6.72 -1.18 12.94
CA VAL A 416 -6.62 -0.47 11.65
C VAL A 416 -6.03 -1.43 10.64
N HIS A 417 -6.78 -1.80 9.62
CA HIS A 417 -6.32 -2.62 8.51
C HIS A 417 -5.95 -1.71 7.34
N ALA A 418 -4.70 -1.76 6.86
CA ALA A 418 -4.22 -0.91 5.76
C ALA A 418 -4.74 -1.29 4.36
N THR A 419 -5.96 -1.83 4.28
CA THR A 419 -6.73 -2.02 3.05
C THR A 419 -7.13 -0.68 2.41
N PHE A 420 -7.47 -0.69 1.13
CA PHE A 420 -7.76 0.50 0.32
C PHE A 420 -6.60 1.51 0.30
N THR A 421 -5.37 1.02 0.41
CA THR A 421 -4.15 1.84 0.37
C THR A 421 -3.39 1.60 -0.91
N GLU A 422 -3.23 2.70 -1.63
CA GLU A 422 -2.43 2.71 -2.84
C GLU A 422 -0.95 2.42 -2.60
N PHE A 423 -0.24 2.02 -3.66
CA PHE A 423 1.21 1.81 -3.68
C PHE A 423 1.73 0.63 -2.83
N GLY A 424 0.84 -0.33 -2.53
CA GLY A 424 1.20 -1.59 -1.90
C GLY A 424 1.83 -1.40 -0.52
N ASP A 425 2.72 -2.31 -0.13
CA ASP A 425 3.29 -2.38 1.22
C ASP A 425 4.01 -1.12 1.68
N ALA A 426 4.74 -0.45 0.79
CA ALA A 426 5.40 0.80 1.14
C ALA A 426 4.38 1.93 1.37
N GLY A 427 3.30 1.96 0.56
CA GLY A 427 2.20 2.87 0.75
C GLY A 427 1.54 2.67 2.11
N LYS A 428 1.25 1.41 2.44
CA LYS A 428 0.70 0.96 3.72
C LYS A 428 1.58 1.36 4.90
N LYS A 429 2.88 1.05 4.85
CA LYS A 429 3.86 1.47 5.88
C LYS A 429 3.81 2.98 6.10
N TRP A 430 3.80 3.75 5.02
CA TRP A 430 3.80 5.20 5.12
C TRP A 430 2.45 5.76 5.65
N ARG A 431 1.30 5.13 5.36
CA ARG A 431 0.02 5.46 6.00
C ARG A 431 0.04 5.20 7.51
N LEU A 432 0.55 4.04 7.91
CA LEU A 432 0.69 3.68 9.32
C LEU A 432 1.63 4.65 10.05
N LEU A 433 2.72 5.05 9.39
CA LEU A 433 3.64 6.06 9.89
C LEU A 433 2.96 7.42 10.11
N GLU A 434 2.20 7.90 9.14
CA GLU A 434 1.45 9.16 9.28
C GLU A 434 0.42 9.11 10.40
N ALA A 435 -0.25 7.99 10.57
CA ALA A 435 -1.21 7.76 11.65
C ALA A 435 -0.56 7.55 13.03
N GLY A 436 0.78 7.57 13.15
CA GLY A 436 1.50 7.29 14.40
C GLY A 436 1.44 5.82 14.82
N LEU A 437 1.06 4.92 13.92
CA LEU A 437 0.89 3.48 14.12
C LEU A 437 2.10 2.65 13.70
N TRP A 438 3.21 3.28 13.30
CA TRP A 438 4.48 2.59 13.06
C TRP A 438 5.36 2.59 14.32
N GLY A 439 5.52 1.42 14.92
CA GLY A 439 6.20 1.22 16.21
C GLY A 439 7.71 1.00 16.11
N LEU A 440 8.23 0.66 14.93
CA LEU A 440 9.59 0.13 14.77
C LEU A 440 10.66 1.18 14.42
N HIS A 441 10.38 2.48 14.57
CA HIS A 441 11.37 3.51 14.28
C HIS A 441 12.49 3.57 15.31
N HIS A 442 13.73 3.71 14.84
CA HIS A 442 14.88 4.00 15.69
C HIS A 442 14.71 5.36 16.39
N PRO A 443 15.11 5.52 17.67
CA PRO A 443 14.98 6.79 18.39
C PRO A 443 15.56 8.01 17.64
N ARG A 444 16.68 7.84 16.89
CA ARG A 444 17.26 8.93 16.07
C ARG A 444 16.31 9.47 14.99
N TYR A 445 15.31 8.70 14.55
CA TYR A 445 14.28 9.19 13.64
C TYR A 445 13.60 10.44 14.22
N TYR A 446 13.38 10.43 15.54
CA TYR A 446 12.66 11.45 16.31
C TYR A 446 13.55 12.48 17.00
N SER A 447 14.84 12.18 17.22
CA SER A 447 15.73 13.02 18.04
C SER A 447 16.84 13.73 17.27
N SER A 448 17.02 13.46 15.97
CA SER A 448 18.15 14.01 15.21
C SER A 448 17.76 14.50 13.82
N GLY A 449 18.49 15.50 13.33
CA GLY A 449 18.37 16.02 11.98
C GLY A 449 18.15 17.53 11.91
N GLN A 450 18.25 18.03 10.69
CA GLN A 450 17.81 19.37 10.31
C GLN A 450 16.77 19.22 9.20
N PHE A 451 15.71 20.00 9.30
CA PHE A 451 14.51 19.80 8.52
C PHE A 451 14.13 21.04 7.71
N LEU A 452 13.45 20.78 6.60
CA LEU A 452 12.70 21.76 5.83
C LEU A 452 11.24 21.30 5.80
N THR A 453 10.30 22.23 5.85
CA THR A 453 8.89 22.01 5.52
C THR A 453 8.33 23.26 4.84
N PHE A 454 7.08 23.23 4.41
CA PHE A 454 6.43 24.37 3.76
C PHE A 454 4.92 24.38 3.99
N LEU A 455 4.32 25.57 3.92
CA LEU A 455 2.86 25.68 3.89
C LEU A 455 2.35 25.27 2.51
N PRO A 456 1.44 24.27 2.41
CA PRO A 456 0.92 23.83 1.13
C PRO A 456 0.06 24.94 0.48
N PRO A 457 0.01 25.01 -0.86
CA PRO A 457 -0.87 25.95 -1.55
C PRO A 457 -2.33 25.83 -1.08
N PRO A 458 -3.07 26.94 -0.94
CA PRO A 458 -4.44 26.88 -0.45
C PRO A 458 -5.33 26.10 -1.43
N PRO A 459 -6.26 25.26 -0.92
CA PRO A 459 -7.11 24.41 -1.74
C PRO A 459 -8.12 25.20 -2.59
N GLY A 460 -8.62 26.33 -2.08
CA GLY A 460 -9.81 27.01 -2.60
C GLY A 460 -11.08 26.46 -1.95
N ALA A 461 -12.24 27.00 -2.33
CA ALA A 461 -13.54 26.55 -1.84
C ALA A 461 -13.99 25.25 -2.53
N ASP A 462 -14.90 24.50 -1.89
CA ASP A 462 -15.61 23.39 -2.56
C ASP A 462 -16.45 23.96 -3.72
N PRO A 463 -16.19 23.58 -4.97
CA PRO A 463 -16.96 24.06 -6.11
C PRO A 463 -18.39 23.47 -6.17
N GLN A 464 -18.69 22.45 -5.36
CA GLN A 464 -19.96 21.72 -5.39
C GLN A 464 -20.39 21.29 -3.97
N PRO A 465 -20.69 22.22 -3.05
CA PRO A 465 -21.05 21.90 -1.66
C PRO A 465 -22.31 21.05 -1.54
N CYS A 466 -22.46 20.31 -0.43
CA CYS A 466 -23.65 19.49 -0.18
C CYS A 466 -24.92 20.34 -0.12
N ALA A 467 -25.99 19.88 -0.77
CA ALA A 467 -27.32 20.43 -0.55
C ALA A 467 -27.91 19.94 0.79
N PRO A 468 -28.91 20.64 1.37
CA PRO A 468 -29.58 20.19 2.59
C PRO A 468 -30.10 18.75 2.47
N GLY A 469 -29.75 17.90 3.45
CA GLY A 469 -30.12 16.48 3.49
C GLY A 469 -29.20 15.54 2.70
N GLU A 470 -28.24 16.05 1.91
CA GLU A 470 -27.21 15.21 1.28
C GLU A 470 -26.10 14.83 2.27
N GLY A 471 -25.52 13.63 2.11
CA GLY A 471 -24.49 13.12 3.01
C GLY A 471 -25.00 12.75 4.42
N GLU A 472 -26.25 13.11 4.76
CA GLU A 472 -26.88 12.71 6.02
C GLU A 472 -27.36 11.26 5.98
N TYR A 473 -27.13 10.55 7.08
CA TYR A 473 -27.61 9.18 7.24
C TYR A 473 -28.94 9.18 7.97
N VAL A 474 -29.97 8.62 7.34
CA VAL A 474 -31.28 8.36 7.95
C VAL A 474 -31.43 6.86 8.18
N ALA A 475 -31.83 6.46 9.40
CA ALA A 475 -32.01 5.05 9.75
C ALA A 475 -32.98 4.34 8.79
N GLY A 476 -32.62 3.13 8.36
CA GLY A 476 -33.38 2.32 7.41
C GLY A 476 -33.26 2.76 5.94
N SER A 477 -32.55 3.85 5.64
CA SER A 477 -32.39 4.39 4.28
C SER A 477 -31.02 4.08 3.66
N THR A 478 -30.88 4.36 2.36
CA THR A 478 -29.59 4.39 1.66
C THR A 478 -29.14 5.85 1.47
N PRO A 479 -27.95 6.24 1.95
CA PRO A 479 -27.51 7.64 1.92
C PRO A 479 -27.20 8.13 0.50
N GLN A 480 -27.47 9.42 0.27
CA GLN A 480 -27.12 10.13 -0.96
C GLN A 480 -25.71 10.71 -0.87
N PRO A 481 -24.91 10.65 -1.96
CA PRO A 481 -23.60 11.28 -1.99
C PRO A 481 -23.74 12.80 -1.94
N CYS A 482 -22.84 13.48 -1.24
CA CYS A 482 -22.82 14.94 -1.17
C CYS A 482 -22.40 15.58 -2.50
N GLY A 483 -23.12 16.62 -2.95
CA GLY A 483 -22.76 17.51 -4.06
C GLY A 483 -23.07 17.00 -5.47
N GLY A 484 -23.07 15.67 -5.68
CA GLY A 484 -23.40 15.05 -6.96
C GLY A 484 -22.46 15.41 -8.13
N GLU A 485 -22.92 15.18 -9.36
CA GLU A 485 -22.24 15.57 -10.62
C GLU A 485 -22.43 17.06 -10.94
N ASP A 486 -21.53 17.66 -11.73
CA ASP A 486 -21.65 19.05 -12.20
C ASP A 486 -22.85 19.20 -13.15
N PRO A 487 -23.90 19.96 -12.80
CA PRO A 487 -25.12 20.06 -13.61
C PRO A 487 -24.89 20.53 -15.06
N ARG A 488 -23.73 21.13 -15.36
CA ARG A 488 -23.39 21.66 -16.68
C ARG A 488 -22.74 20.64 -17.62
N HIS A 489 -22.46 19.41 -17.17
CA HIS A 489 -21.70 18.45 -17.98
C HIS A 489 -22.49 17.91 -19.19
N GLY A 490 -23.83 17.85 -19.14
CA GLY A 490 -24.70 17.51 -20.28
C GLY A 490 -24.56 16.07 -20.84
N LEU A 491 -24.02 15.13 -20.05
CA LEU A 491 -23.79 13.73 -20.42
C LEU A 491 -24.94 12.84 -19.93
N PRO A 492 -25.20 11.68 -20.57
CA PRO A 492 -26.24 10.76 -20.12
C PRO A 492 -25.93 10.17 -18.73
N ARG A 493 -26.96 9.67 -18.03
CA ARG A 493 -26.79 8.98 -16.75
C ARG A 493 -26.02 7.68 -16.93
N VAL A 494 -25.07 7.40 -16.03
CA VAL A 494 -24.31 6.14 -16.01
C VAL A 494 -25.03 5.10 -15.14
N PRO A 495 -25.17 3.83 -15.61
CA PRO A 495 -25.70 2.75 -14.78
C PRO A 495 -24.86 2.51 -13.52
N ARG A 496 -25.50 2.05 -12.43
CA ARG A 496 -24.80 1.73 -11.18
C ARG A 496 -23.72 0.66 -11.43
N GLY A 497 -22.51 0.89 -10.92
CA GLY A 497 -21.39 -0.05 -11.01
C GLY A 497 -20.63 -0.01 -12.34
N VAL A 498 -20.97 0.91 -13.26
CA VAL A 498 -20.18 1.13 -14.48
C VAL A 498 -19.06 2.13 -14.19
N PRO A 499 -17.79 1.78 -14.45
CA PRO A 499 -16.66 2.67 -14.22
C PRO A 499 -16.75 3.91 -15.12
N ILE A 500 -16.59 5.10 -14.54
CA ILE A 500 -16.37 6.34 -15.30
C ILE A 500 -14.89 6.68 -15.26
N LEU A 501 -14.29 6.81 -16.43
CA LEU A 501 -12.84 6.99 -16.55
C LEU A 501 -12.48 8.29 -17.25
N GLY A 502 -11.37 8.86 -16.82
CA GLY A 502 -10.64 9.83 -17.60
C GLY A 502 -11.38 11.13 -17.93
N ARG A 503 -11.48 11.46 -19.23
CA ARG A 503 -12.08 12.70 -19.74
C ARG A 503 -13.56 12.82 -19.39
N GLU A 504 -14.28 11.71 -19.36
CA GLU A 504 -15.70 11.72 -19.00
C GLU A 504 -15.88 12.10 -17.53
N ALA A 505 -15.12 11.46 -16.63
CA ALA A 505 -15.12 11.82 -15.22
C ALA A 505 -14.72 13.29 -14.99
N TYR A 506 -13.72 13.77 -15.74
CA TYR A 506 -13.28 15.16 -15.71
C TYR A 506 -14.38 16.14 -16.15
N ALA A 507 -15.16 15.77 -17.17
CA ALA A 507 -16.30 16.57 -17.62
C ALA A 507 -17.44 16.57 -16.60
N ARG A 508 -17.72 15.42 -15.97
CA ARG A 508 -18.80 15.25 -14.98
C ARG A 508 -18.55 15.92 -13.65
N SER A 509 -17.29 16.13 -13.24
CA SER A 509 -16.98 16.50 -11.85
C SER A 509 -16.30 17.86 -11.71
N ALA A 510 -17.01 18.84 -11.14
CA ALA A 510 -16.44 20.15 -10.79
C ALA A 510 -15.31 20.02 -9.75
N ARG A 511 -15.51 19.13 -8.76
CA ARG A 511 -14.53 18.81 -7.73
C ARG A 511 -13.27 18.17 -8.29
N LEU A 512 -13.39 17.24 -9.26
CA LEU A 512 -12.21 16.65 -9.92
C LEU A 512 -11.39 17.73 -10.63
N ARG A 513 -12.03 18.63 -11.39
CA ARG A 513 -11.33 19.73 -12.07
C ARG A 513 -10.60 20.64 -11.09
N ALA A 514 -11.26 21.02 -10.00
CA ALA A 514 -10.64 21.82 -8.94
C ALA A 514 -9.51 21.07 -8.22
N ASN A 515 -9.66 19.77 -7.98
CA ASN A 515 -8.64 18.90 -7.40
C ASN A 515 -7.39 18.84 -8.28
N MET A 516 -7.54 18.70 -9.61
CA MET A 516 -6.41 18.69 -10.54
C MET A 516 -5.68 20.04 -10.58
N ALA A 517 -6.42 21.15 -10.52
CA ALA A 517 -5.83 22.49 -10.44
C ALA A 517 -5.06 22.70 -9.12
N LEU A 518 -5.59 22.19 -8.00
CA LEU A 518 -4.89 22.19 -6.71
C LEU A 518 -3.64 21.32 -6.76
N MET A 519 -3.78 20.08 -7.24
CA MET A 519 -2.69 19.12 -7.39
C MET A 519 -1.51 19.71 -8.17
N SER A 520 -1.79 20.40 -9.27
CA SER A 520 -0.76 21.09 -10.07
C SER A 520 0.04 22.11 -9.25
N ARG A 521 -0.63 22.85 -8.35
CA ARG A 521 0.05 23.79 -7.43
C ARG A 521 0.84 23.04 -6.35
N GLN A 522 0.28 21.98 -5.76
CA GLN A 522 0.92 21.21 -4.70
C GLN A 522 2.18 20.49 -5.19
N VAL A 523 2.12 19.88 -6.38
CA VAL A 523 3.26 19.23 -7.05
C VAL A 523 4.37 20.24 -7.38
N HIS A 524 4.02 21.44 -7.87
CA HIS A 524 4.99 22.52 -8.09
C HIS A 524 5.68 22.92 -6.78
N ALA A 525 4.91 23.17 -5.71
CA ALA A 525 5.45 23.51 -4.41
C ALA A 525 6.37 22.41 -3.85
N LEU A 526 5.96 21.14 -3.97
CA LEU A 526 6.74 20.00 -3.52
C LEU A 526 8.06 19.87 -4.28
N ARG A 527 8.05 20.04 -5.61
CA ARG A 527 9.28 20.03 -6.43
C ARG A 527 10.29 21.06 -5.92
N ASP A 528 9.85 22.29 -5.70
CA ASP A 528 10.73 23.38 -5.27
C ASP A 528 11.24 23.16 -3.85
N ALA A 529 10.38 22.67 -2.95
CA ALA A 529 10.79 22.30 -1.59
C ALA A 529 11.81 21.16 -1.59
N LEU A 530 11.64 20.14 -2.46
CA LEU A 530 12.62 19.07 -2.64
C LEU A 530 13.97 19.63 -3.14
N ALA A 531 13.96 20.58 -4.06
CA ALA A 531 15.17 21.20 -4.58
C ALA A 531 15.89 22.03 -3.49
N ILE A 532 15.14 22.84 -2.73
CA ILE A 532 15.68 23.64 -1.63
C ILE A 532 16.22 22.73 -0.51
N ALA A 533 15.49 21.68 -0.13
CA ALA A 533 15.95 20.70 0.85
C ALA A 533 17.26 20.04 0.40
N ARG A 534 17.39 19.73 -0.89
CA ARG A 534 18.62 19.19 -1.47
C ARG A 534 19.78 20.17 -1.39
N VAL A 535 19.55 21.44 -1.73
CA VAL A 535 20.57 22.50 -1.67
C VAL A 535 21.06 22.72 -0.24
N LEU A 536 20.15 22.70 0.74
CA LEU A 536 20.46 22.91 2.15
C LEU A 536 20.90 21.64 2.88
N ASN A 537 20.89 20.48 2.22
CA ASN A 537 21.11 19.17 2.83
C ASN A 537 20.20 18.90 4.05
N ARG A 538 18.91 19.21 3.92
CA ARG A 538 17.89 19.04 4.96
C ARG A 538 16.92 17.91 4.64
N THR A 539 16.43 17.25 5.67
CA THR A 539 15.33 16.28 5.58
C THR A 539 14.03 17.02 5.31
N LEU A 540 13.28 16.64 4.27
CA LEU A 540 11.99 17.27 3.99
C LEU A 540 10.88 16.60 4.82
N ILE A 541 10.24 17.38 5.68
CA ILE A 541 8.97 17.02 6.30
C ILE A 541 7.87 17.40 5.32
N LEU A 542 7.20 16.40 4.75
CA LEU A 542 6.10 16.60 3.81
C LEU A 542 4.93 17.31 4.52
N PRO A 543 4.31 18.33 3.93
CA PRO A 543 3.13 18.94 4.51
C PRO A 543 1.90 18.03 4.36
N HIS A 544 0.88 18.26 5.19
CA HIS A 544 -0.40 17.57 5.02
C HIS A 544 -1.23 18.28 3.96
N PHE A 545 -1.22 17.72 2.74
CA PHE A 545 -1.91 18.27 1.59
C PHE A 545 -3.43 18.21 1.71
N ASP A 546 -4.09 19.12 1.00
CA ASP A 546 -5.54 19.15 0.87
C ASP A 546 -5.96 18.53 -0.47
N CYS A 547 -7.13 17.89 -0.47
CA CYS A 547 -7.77 17.38 -1.67
C CYS A 547 -9.25 17.75 -1.70
N LEU A 548 -9.77 17.80 -2.92
CA LEU A 548 -11.17 18.06 -3.22
C LEU A 548 -11.86 16.82 -3.79
N CYS A 549 -11.14 15.69 -3.89
CA CYS A 549 -11.64 14.46 -4.46
C CYS A 549 -11.16 13.24 -3.67
N ASP A 550 -12.12 12.44 -3.23
CA ASP A 550 -11.98 11.12 -2.61
C ASP A 550 -11.59 10.06 -3.66
N ARG A 551 -10.84 9.04 -3.23
CA ARG A 551 -10.36 7.94 -4.08
C ARG A 551 -10.14 6.66 -3.25
N SER A 552 -10.57 5.53 -3.79
CA SER A 552 -10.19 4.19 -3.31
C SER A 552 -9.28 3.47 -4.33
N GLU A 553 -8.84 2.25 -4.01
CA GLU A 553 -7.98 1.42 -4.89
C GLU A 553 -8.58 1.12 -6.27
N ASP A 554 -9.89 1.33 -6.46
CA ASP A 554 -10.54 1.15 -7.76
C ASP A 554 -10.28 2.36 -8.69
N ILE A 555 -10.19 2.09 -9.99
CA ILE A 555 -9.94 3.10 -11.03
C ILE A 555 -11.20 3.94 -11.30
N GLN A 556 -12.35 3.53 -10.75
CA GLN A 556 -13.62 4.25 -10.88
C GLN A 556 -13.49 5.64 -10.27
N LEU A 557 -13.42 6.67 -11.13
CA LEU A 557 -13.50 8.04 -10.66
C LEU A 557 -14.94 8.29 -10.22
N ILE A 558 -15.10 8.56 -8.93
CA ILE A 558 -16.38 8.84 -8.31
C ILE A 558 -16.85 10.21 -8.85
N PRO A 559 -17.99 10.31 -9.56
CA PRO A 559 -18.36 11.54 -10.22
C PRO A 559 -18.57 12.71 -9.25
N SER A 560 -19.10 12.42 -8.05
CA SER A 560 -19.23 13.37 -6.95
C SER A 560 -17.92 13.68 -6.23
N CYS A 561 -16.84 12.93 -6.49
CA CYS A 561 -15.56 13.03 -5.78
C CYS A 561 -15.69 12.79 -4.26
N ILE A 562 -16.78 12.15 -3.81
CA ILE A 562 -17.02 11.76 -2.42
C ILE A 562 -17.63 10.36 -2.45
N HIS A 563 -17.00 9.40 -1.79
CA HIS A 563 -17.51 8.04 -1.73
C HIS A 563 -18.86 7.99 -1.00
N HIS A 564 -19.76 7.12 -1.48
CA HIS A 564 -21.02 6.84 -0.78
C HIS A 564 -20.74 6.38 0.65
N GLY A 565 -21.42 6.97 1.63
CA GLY A 565 -21.20 6.66 3.05
C GLY A 565 -20.09 7.46 3.72
N ALA A 566 -19.40 8.36 2.99
CA ALA A 566 -18.57 9.37 3.62
C ALA A 566 -19.40 10.15 4.66
N PRO A 567 -18.87 10.37 5.87
CA PRO A 567 -19.63 11.02 6.93
C PRO A 567 -19.90 12.48 6.57
N PRO A 568 -21.00 13.09 7.06
CA PRO A 568 -21.23 14.54 6.90
C PRO A 568 -20.08 15.41 7.41
N ALA A 569 -19.27 14.87 8.33
CA ALA A 569 -18.11 15.55 8.89
C ALA A 569 -16.92 15.62 7.92
N MET A 570 -16.89 14.81 6.85
CA MET A 570 -15.89 14.90 5.79
C MET A 570 -16.16 16.18 4.97
N ARG A 571 -15.58 17.30 5.41
CA ARG A 571 -15.73 18.60 4.75
C ARG A 571 -14.75 18.68 3.58
N VAL A 572 -15.23 19.10 2.42
CA VAL A 572 -14.39 19.42 1.26
C VAL A 572 -13.99 20.90 1.36
N PRO A 573 -12.70 21.26 1.21
CA PRO A 573 -11.53 20.38 1.05
C PRO A 573 -11.17 19.62 2.34
N PHE A 574 -10.69 18.40 2.18
CA PHE A 574 -10.23 17.55 3.29
C PHE A 574 -8.74 17.26 3.17
N LYS A 575 -8.13 16.86 4.29
CA LYS A 575 -6.74 16.40 4.30
C LYS A 575 -6.59 15.05 3.62
N CYS A 576 -5.81 14.95 2.56
CA CYS A 576 -5.70 13.71 1.82
C CYS A 576 -4.47 12.90 2.17
N SER A 577 -4.56 11.62 1.81
CA SER A 577 -3.42 10.73 1.77
C SER A 577 -2.28 11.36 0.96
N GLN A 578 -1.07 11.40 1.52
CA GLN A 578 0.13 11.94 0.84
C GLN A 578 0.33 11.34 -0.55
N HIS A 579 -0.05 10.08 -0.71
CA HIS A 579 0.07 9.31 -1.94
C HIS A 579 -0.81 9.80 -3.09
N PHE A 580 -1.84 10.59 -2.80
CA PHE A 580 -2.62 11.25 -3.85
C PHE A 580 -1.81 12.36 -4.54
N VAL A 581 -0.83 12.93 -3.82
CA VAL A 581 -0.01 14.07 -4.24
C VAL A 581 1.45 13.72 -4.51
N ALA A 582 1.98 12.65 -3.93
CA ALA A 582 3.34 12.17 -4.16
C ALA A 582 3.48 10.67 -3.91
N ASP A 583 4.02 9.93 -4.89
CA ASP A 583 4.50 8.56 -4.67
C ASP A 583 5.82 8.62 -3.88
N THR A 584 5.70 8.74 -2.54
CA THR A 584 6.83 8.90 -1.61
C THR A 584 7.81 7.74 -1.71
N HIS A 585 7.29 6.54 -1.94
CA HIS A 585 8.07 5.34 -2.19
C HIS A 585 8.96 5.50 -3.42
N LYS A 586 8.41 5.83 -4.59
CA LYS A 586 9.24 6.05 -5.79
C LYS A 586 10.25 7.17 -5.59
N LEU A 587 9.87 8.27 -4.91
CA LEU A 587 10.80 9.36 -4.60
C LEU A 587 12.01 8.89 -3.77
N GLN A 588 11.83 7.95 -2.83
CA GLN A 588 12.95 7.37 -2.05
C GLN A 588 13.79 6.38 -2.87
N LEU A 589 13.17 5.57 -3.74
CA LEU A 589 13.84 4.45 -4.40
C LEU A 589 14.75 4.79 -5.56
N MET A 590 14.45 5.89 -6.23
CA MET A 590 15.17 6.27 -7.44
C MET A 590 16.64 6.52 -7.22
N ALA A 591 16.99 6.93 -6.01
CA ALA A 591 18.36 7.14 -5.63
C ALA A 591 19.17 5.84 -5.52
N VAL A 592 18.50 4.73 -5.24
CA VAL A 592 19.13 3.45 -4.86
C VAL A 592 18.97 2.37 -5.93
N SER A 593 17.94 2.42 -6.78
CA SER A 593 17.75 1.45 -7.88
C SER A 593 17.05 2.02 -9.13
N PRO A 594 17.61 3.06 -9.76
CA PRO A 594 16.97 3.80 -10.85
C PRO A 594 16.69 2.98 -12.12
N SER A 595 17.54 2.00 -12.43
CA SER A 595 17.31 1.08 -13.54
C SER A 595 16.04 0.23 -13.38
N SER A 596 15.66 -0.10 -12.14
CA SER A 596 14.46 -0.89 -11.85
C SER A 596 13.16 -0.11 -12.13
N PHE A 597 13.24 1.20 -12.25
CA PHE A 597 12.09 2.08 -12.45
C PHE A 597 12.05 2.73 -13.84
N GLY A 598 12.94 2.33 -14.76
CA GLY A 598 12.94 2.83 -16.14
C GLY A 598 13.83 4.04 -16.38
N MET A 599 14.58 4.53 -15.38
CA MET A 599 15.73 5.39 -15.68
C MET A 599 16.83 4.54 -16.32
N GLN A 600 17.56 5.13 -17.27
CA GLN A 600 18.65 4.46 -17.98
C GLN A 600 19.98 5.07 -17.52
N PRO A 601 20.64 4.51 -16.48
CA PRO A 601 21.78 5.12 -15.81
C PRO A 601 22.97 5.43 -16.73
N HIS A 602 23.14 4.61 -17.77
CA HIS A 602 24.17 4.80 -18.79
C HIS A 602 24.03 6.15 -19.52
N LYS A 603 22.81 6.72 -19.61
CA LYS A 603 22.59 8.08 -20.14
C LYS A 603 23.12 9.19 -19.25
N PHE A 604 23.49 8.86 -18.01
CA PHE A 604 24.05 9.78 -17.01
C PHE A 604 25.46 9.35 -16.57
N GLY A 605 26.18 8.57 -17.39
CA GLY A 605 27.52 8.08 -17.03
C GLY A 605 27.54 7.14 -15.81
N GLY A 606 26.40 6.51 -15.47
CA GLY A 606 26.26 5.67 -14.28
C GLY A 606 26.07 6.44 -12.97
N ALA A 607 25.89 7.76 -13.01
CA ALA A 607 25.74 8.60 -11.82
C ALA A 607 24.31 8.57 -11.25
N TYR A 608 24.22 8.66 -9.91
CA TYR A 608 22.97 8.70 -9.15
C TYR A 608 23.04 9.77 -8.06
N THR A 609 21.89 10.33 -7.69
CA THR A 609 21.75 11.19 -6.52
C THR A 609 21.31 10.35 -5.32
N ALA A 610 21.94 10.52 -4.16
CA ALA A 610 21.44 9.95 -2.90
C ALA A 610 19.98 10.38 -2.64
N PRO A 611 19.18 9.53 -1.94
CA PRO A 611 17.78 9.84 -1.71
C PRO A 611 17.68 11.03 -0.78
N LEU A 612 16.73 11.92 -1.07
CA LEU A 612 16.42 13.00 -0.15
C LEU A 612 15.63 12.40 1.03
N PRO A 613 16.12 12.47 2.28
CA PRO A 613 15.41 11.88 3.40
C PRO A 613 14.08 12.61 3.62
N LEU A 614 13.01 11.83 3.84
CA LEU A 614 11.67 12.34 4.07
C LEU A 614 11.18 12.05 5.49
N ARG A 615 10.22 12.86 5.94
CA ARG A 615 9.39 12.63 7.12
C ARG A 615 7.92 12.83 6.76
N ALA A 616 7.04 12.07 7.41
CA ALA A 616 5.60 12.28 7.32
C ALA A 616 5.18 13.64 7.88
N HIS A 617 4.02 14.10 7.44
CA HIS A 617 3.42 15.34 7.92
C HIS A 617 3.18 15.36 9.43
N SER A 618 2.92 14.19 10.04
CA SER A 618 2.70 14.06 11.48
C SER A 618 3.97 14.09 12.31
N PHE A 619 5.15 14.20 11.70
CA PHE A 619 6.43 14.13 12.41
C PHE A 619 6.56 15.18 13.52
N LEU A 620 6.19 16.44 13.27
CA LEU A 620 6.30 17.49 14.29
C LEU A 620 5.23 17.36 15.39
N ASP A 621 4.12 16.68 15.11
CA ASP A 621 3.04 16.44 16.06
C ASP A 621 3.27 15.15 16.87
N ASP A 622 4.09 14.22 16.38
CA ASP A 622 4.37 12.94 17.05
C ASP A 622 4.99 13.19 18.44
N PRO A 623 4.41 12.63 19.52
CA PRO A 623 4.90 12.86 20.88
C PRO A 623 6.34 12.37 21.10
N ARG A 624 6.87 11.48 20.26
CA ARG A 624 8.25 10.99 20.33
C ARG A 624 9.26 11.99 19.79
N THR A 625 8.85 12.92 18.92
CA THR A 625 9.74 13.93 18.33
C THR A 625 10.29 14.86 19.40
N ALA A 626 11.60 15.05 19.39
CA ALA A 626 12.31 15.79 20.43
C ALA A 626 11.79 17.24 20.57
N PRO A 627 11.57 17.74 21.81
CA PRO A 627 11.04 19.08 22.04
C PRO A 627 11.86 20.19 21.36
N GLU A 628 13.18 20.03 21.28
CA GLU A 628 14.08 21.01 20.67
C GLU A 628 13.87 21.14 19.16
N ILE A 629 13.44 20.06 18.49
CA ILE A 629 13.07 20.10 17.07
C ILE A 629 11.75 20.85 16.90
N LYS A 630 10.75 20.56 17.77
CA LYS A 630 9.43 21.21 17.72
C LYS A 630 9.50 22.70 18.03
N ALA A 631 10.34 23.09 19.00
CA ALA A 631 10.53 24.49 19.37
C ALA A 631 11.44 25.26 18.39
N GLY A 632 12.27 24.56 17.61
CA GLY A 632 13.24 25.16 16.69
C GLY A 632 12.71 25.46 15.28
N VAL A 633 11.43 25.82 15.15
CA VAL A 633 10.81 26.18 13.85
C VAL A 633 11.06 27.65 13.53
N VAL A 634 11.70 27.90 12.40
CA VAL A 634 11.93 29.24 11.85
C VAL A 634 11.12 29.40 10.56
N ASP A 635 10.23 30.38 10.55
CA ASP A 635 9.41 30.72 9.38
C ASP A 635 10.24 31.50 8.36
N VAL A 636 10.27 31.05 7.11
CA VAL A 636 10.98 31.69 6.00
C VAL A 636 9.94 32.31 5.06
N SER A 637 9.94 33.63 4.94
CA SER A 637 9.03 34.31 4.01
C SER A 637 9.50 34.12 2.56
N VAL A 638 8.59 33.69 1.68
CA VAL A 638 8.88 33.52 0.24
C VAL A 638 8.05 34.52 -0.56
N GLY A 639 8.72 35.39 -1.31
CA GLY A 639 8.03 36.48 -2.01
C GLY A 639 8.94 37.68 -2.23
N GLN A 640 8.51 38.84 -1.73
CA GLN A 640 9.38 40.01 -1.65
C GLN A 640 10.37 39.79 -0.49
N PRO A 641 11.68 39.82 -0.75
CA PRO A 641 12.67 39.61 0.31
C PRO A 641 12.56 40.73 1.35
N SER A 642 12.66 40.36 2.63
CA SER A 642 12.72 41.37 3.70
C SER A 642 13.94 42.26 3.48
N PRO A 643 13.81 43.59 3.64
CA PRO A 643 14.97 44.49 3.63
C PRO A 643 15.87 44.27 4.84
N SER A 644 15.38 43.61 5.90
CA SER A 644 16.17 43.28 7.07
C SER A 644 17.03 42.02 6.83
N PRO A 645 18.36 42.08 7.01
CA PRO A 645 19.24 40.92 6.90
C PRO A 645 19.03 39.91 8.05
N THR A 646 18.29 40.28 9.11
CA THR A 646 17.96 39.41 10.25
C THR A 646 16.66 38.66 10.07
N ASP A 647 15.96 38.84 8.94
CA ASP A 647 14.70 38.17 8.67
C ASP A 647 14.89 37.05 7.64
N PRO A 648 14.54 35.80 7.98
CA PRO A 648 14.64 34.67 7.04
C PRO A 648 13.70 34.88 5.86
N SER A 649 14.25 35.13 4.67
CA SER A 649 13.47 35.37 3.46
C SER A 649 14.13 34.86 2.19
N LEU A 650 13.31 34.39 1.24
CA LEU A 650 13.71 33.97 -0.09
C LEU A 650 12.88 34.72 -1.16
N PRO A 651 13.52 35.26 -2.21
CA PRO A 651 12.78 35.76 -3.35
C PRO A 651 12.11 34.61 -4.11
N LYS A 652 10.99 34.88 -4.78
CA LYS A 652 10.47 33.94 -5.79
C LYS A 652 11.50 33.73 -6.89
N GLY A 653 11.61 32.49 -7.35
CA GLY A 653 12.58 32.10 -8.35
C GLY A 653 14.03 32.15 -7.87
N ALA A 654 14.29 31.94 -6.58
CA ALA A 654 15.65 31.85 -6.04
C ALA A 654 16.45 30.73 -6.71
N THR A 655 17.75 30.94 -6.89
CA THR A 655 18.68 29.89 -7.34
C THR A 655 19.32 29.18 -6.15
N ASN A 656 20.07 28.10 -6.40
CA ASN A 656 20.86 27.43 -5.35
C ASN A 656 21.81 28.40 -4.62
N VAL A 657 22.37 29.39 -5.33
CA VAL A 657 23.26 30.41 -4.74
C VAL A 657 22.48 31.34 -3.83
N ASP A 658 21.30 31.81 -4.25
CA ASP A 658 20.43 32.63 -3.42
C ASP A 658 19.98 31.91 -2.15
N VAL A 659 19.59 30.64 -2.29
CA VAL A 659 19.15 29.79 -1.16
C VAL A 659 20.25 29.66 -0.13
N LEU A 660 21.47 29.29 -0.54
CA LEU A 660 22.61 29.14 0.36
C LEU A 660 22.98 30.46 1.03
N ARG A 661 23.11 31.53 0.24
CA ARG A 661 23.50 32.85 0.72
C ARG A 661 22.49 33.44 1.70
N ARG A 662 21.20 33.39 1.36
CA ARG A 662 20.15 34.01 2.17
C ARG A 662 19.77 33.18 3.38
N LEU A 663 19.95 31.86 3.38
CA LEU A 663 19.58 31.03 4.54
C LEU A 663 20.78 30.63 5.41
N GLN A 664 22.00 31.05 5.06
CA GLN A 664 23.21 30.79 5.86
C GLN A 664 23.08 31.23 7.34
N PRO A 665 22.50 32.39 7.69
CA PRO A 665 22.35 32.79 9.10
C PRO A 665 21.49 31.82 9.92
N TRP A 666 20.66 31.01 9.27
CA TRP A 666 19.77 30.03 9.88
C TRP A 666 20.22 28.58 9.61
N GLN A 667 21.49 28.37 9.25
CA GLN A 667 22.04 27.04 8.99
C GLN A 667 21.84 26.07 10.17
N ASP A 668 21.82 26.58 11.40
CA ASP A 668 21.67 25.79 12.63
C ASP A 668 20.22 25.60 13.06
N ALA A 669 19.26 26.27 12.42
CA ALA A 669 17.84 26.11 12.71
C ALA A 669 17.42 24.64 12.56
N ARG A 670 16.67 24.11 13.53
CA ARG A 670 16.23 22.70 13.47
C ARG A 670 15.23 22.50 12.35
N VAL A 671 14.27 23.42 12.18
CA VAL A 671 13.27 23.35 11.12
C VAL A 671 13.17 24.71 10.42
N LEU A 672 13.27 24.72 9.09
CA LEU A 672 12.92 25.86 8.26
C LEU A 672 11.53 25.61 7.65
N ARG A 673 10.58 26.53 7.82
CA ARG A 673 9.23 26.43 7.23
C ARG A 673 9.02 27.51 6.19
N LEU A 674 8.96 27.13 4.92
CA LEU A 674 8.70 28.08 3.83
C LEU A 674 7.23 28.52 3.85
N SER A 675 6.98 29.83 3.80
CA SER A 675 5.62 30.38 3.75
C SER A 675 4.87 30.03 2.45
N ASP A 676 5.61 29.84 1.35
CA ASP A 676 5.08 29.35 0.07
C ASP A 676 6.21 28.77 -0.80
N ALA A 677 6.22 27.46 -1.01
CA ALA A 677 7.23 26.82 -1.84
C ALA A 677 6.96 26.92 -3.36
N ARG A 678 5.76 27.29 -3.82
CA ARG A 678 5.43 27.30 -5.25
C ARG A 678 6.19 28.39 -5.99
N GLY A 679 7.09 28.03 -6.90
CA GLY A 679 7.94 29.00 -7.60
C GLY A 679 9.00 29.62 -6.68
N ALA A 680 9.33 28.97 -5.56
CA ALA A 680 10.40 29.41 -4.67
C ALA A 680 11.78 29.16 -5.29
N PHE A 681 11.90 28.17 -6.19
CA PHE A 681 13.17 27.76 -6.78
C PHE A 681 13.12 27.84 -8.31
N SER A 682 14.07 28.54 -8.93
CA SER A 682 14.13 28.67 -10.40
C SER A 682 15.18 27.80 -11.07
N GLY A 683 16.15 27.25 -10.33
CA GLY A 683 17.17 26.36 -10.89
C GLY A 683 18.57 26.55 -10.29
N TRP A 684 19.56 26.01 -10.99
CA TRP A 684 20.95 25.94 -10.54
C TRP A 684 21.85 26.89 -11.32
N GLU A 685 22.77 27.53 -10.60
CA GLU A 685 23.84 28.39 -11.11
C GLU A 685 25.22 27.82 -10.77
N THR A 686 26.20 28.11 -11.63
CA THR A 686 27.58 27.58 -11.55
C THR A 686 28.60 28.51 -10.90
N ASN A 687 28.22 29.72 -10.47
CA ASN A 687 29.22 30.73 -10.10
C ASN A 687 29.94 30.41 -8.77
N HIS A 688 31.23 30.05 -8.93
CA HIS A 688 32.13 29.50 -7.92
C HIS A 688 32.59 30.52 -6.84
N GLU A 689 32.54 31.82 -7.14
CA GLU A 689 33.15 32.86 -6.28
C GLU A 689 32.36 33.17 -5.00
N GLN A 690 31.02 33.06 -5.03
CA GLN A 690 30.20 33.28 -3.83
C GLN A 690 29.94 31.98 -3.04
N ALA A 691 29.76 30.84 -3.73
CA ALA A 691 29.57 29.55 -3.06
C ALA A 691 30.81 29.10 -2.26
N SER A 692 32.01 29.39 -2.75
CA SER A 692 33.26 29.03 -2.07
C SER A 692 33.60 29.90 -0.86
N SER A 693 33.05 31.11 -0.73
CA SER A 693 33.25 31.95 0.46
C SER A 693 32.28 31.58 1.60
N ALA A 694 31.05 31.15 1.25
CA ALA A 694 30.09 30.59 2.20
C ALA A 694 30.53 29.21 2.72
N SER A 695 31.01 28.32 1.84
CA SER A 695 31.51 27.00 2.22
C SER A 695 32.77 27.06 3.10
N ARG A 696 33.70 28.00 2.81
CA ARG A 696 34.93 28.19 3.62
C ARG A 696 34.68 28.74 5.02
N ARG A 697 33.62 29.53 5.23
CA ARG A 697 33.22 29.99 6.59
C ARG A 697 32.50 28.89 7.38
N ALA A 698 31.78 27.99 6.72
CA ALA A 698 31.20 26.81 7.34
C ALA A 698 32.28 25.77 7.73
N GLU A 699 33.34 25.63 6.93
CA GLU A 699 34.48 24.75 7.24
C GLU A 699 35.31 25.22 8.44
N SER A 700 35.44 26.53 8.69
CA SER A 700 36.17 27.05 9.85
C SER A 700 35.45 26.86 11.19
N ALA A 701 34.18 26.45 11.18
CA ALA A 701 33.36 26.24 12.39
C ALA A 701 33.22 24.75 12.80
N ILE A 702 33.80 23.82 12.04
CA ILE A 702 33.61 22.37 12.25
C ILE A 702 34.95 21.71 12.64
N SER A 703 35.05 21.29 13.89
CA SER A 703 36.11 20.41 14.39
C SER A 703 36.07 19.07 13.64
N CYS A 704 37.04 18.89 12.72
CA CYS A 704 37.71 17.68 12.22
C CYS A 704 37.01 16.30 12.09
N ALA A 705 35.68 16.18 12.22
CA ALA A 705 34.96 14.89 12.11
C ALA A 705 34.02 14.78 10.89
N SER A 706 33.90 15.80 10.04
CA SER A 706 32.89 15.83 8.96
C SER A 706 33.47 16.28 7.60
N ARG A 707 34.43 15.53 7.03
CA ARG A 707 34.94 15.79 5.67
C ARG A 707 33.95 15.29 4.60
N ALA A 708 32.83 16.00 4.41
CA ALA A 708 31.85 15.68 3.37
C ALA A 708 31.42 16.89 2.49
N PHE A 709 31.97 18.10 2.71
CA PHE A 709 31.49 19.33 2.08
C PHE A 709 32.49 19.95 1.10
N SER A 710 32.93 19.19 0.09
CA SER A 710 33.63 19.78 -1.06
C SER A 710 33.06 19.22 -2.36
N LEU A 711 31.94 19.82 -2.81
CA LEU A 711 31.35 19.53 -4.12
C LEU A 711 31.86 20.56 -5.14
N THR A 712 32.63 20.09 -6.12
CA THR A 712 33.12 20.87 -7.27
C THR A 712 31.97 21.30 -8.19
N VAL A 713 32.15 22.32 -9.05
CA VAL A 713 31.13 22.75 -10.04
C VAL A 713 30.64 21.63 -10.96
N SER A 714 31.46 20.61 -11.23
CA SER A 714 31.04 19.39 -11.93
C SER A 714 29.97 18.59 -11.17
N SER A 715 29.91 18.70 -9.85
CA SER A 715 28.96 17.98 -8.99
C SER A 715 27.56 18.61 -9.02
N TRP A 716 27.44 19.94 -8.99
CA TRP A 716 26.13 20.61 -8.96
C TRP A 716 25.36 20.47 -10.27
N CYS A 717 26.02 20.56 -11.43
CA CYS A 717 25.36 20.36 -12.72
C CYS A 717 24.82 18.93 -12.87
N LEU A 718 25.61 17.92 -12.44
CA LEU A 718 25.19 16.52 -12.46
C LEU A 718 24.01 16.28 -11.50
N GLN A 719 24.07 16.84 -10.30
CA GLN A 719 22.97 16.77 -9.33
C GLN A 719 21.70 17.48 -9.84
N ALA A 720 21.83 18.62 -10.51
CA ALA A 720 20.72 19.35 -11.12
C ALA A 720 20.01 18.53 -12.20
N ARG A 721 20.79 17.90 -13.09
CA ARG A 721 20.25 17.06 -14.18
C ARG A 721 19.55 15.82 -13.63
N LEU A 722 20.20 15.10 -12.70
CA LEU A 722 19.63 13.92 -12.06
C LEU A 722 18.36 14.25 -11.27
N PHE A 723 18.36 15.35 -10.51
CA PHE A 723 17.18 15.82 -9.79
C PHE A 723 16.05 16.19 -10.75
N SER A 724 16.34 16.93 -11.82
CA SER A 724 15.30 17.39 -12.77
C SER A 724 14.66 16.22 -13.53
N THR A 725 15.47 15.27 -14.02
CA THR A 725 14.96 14.02 -14.60
C THR A 725 14.17 13.21 -13.59
N MET A 726 14.62 13.15 -12.34
CA MET A 726 13.90 12.45 -11.28
C MET A 726 12.50 13.03 -11.05
N MET A 727 12.39 14.36 -10.99
CA MET A 727 11.11 15.03 -10.81
C MET A 727 10.20 14.84 -12.02
N GLU A 728 10.70 14.98 -13.25
CA GLU A 728 9.89 14.81 -14.47
C GLU A 728 9.22 13.43 -14.52
N TYR A 729 9.97 12.35 -14.29
CA TYR A 729 9.43 11.01 -14.50
C TYR A 729 8.47 10.53 -13.41
N TYR A 730 8.60 11.02 -12.17
CA TYR A 730 7.94 10.42 -11.00
C TYR A 730 7.15 11.39 -10.15
N LEU A 731 7.50 12.68 -10.19
CA LEU A 731 6.70 13.75 -9.59
C LEU A 731 5.81 14.46 -10.61
N LEU A 732 6.11 14.42 -11.92
CA LEU A 732 5.24 15.02 -12.94
C LEU A 732 4.50 13.95 -13.74
N ARG A 733 5.18 12.87 -14.13
CA ARG A 733 4.61 11.75 -14.89
C ARG A 733 4.28 10.51 -14.04
N GLY A 734 4.18 10.70 -12.72
CA GLY A 734 3.78 9.67 -11.77
C GLY A 734 2.33 9.19 -11.99
N ALA A 735 2.00 8.08 -11.33
CA ALA A 735 0.62 7.64 -11.19
C ALA A 735 -0.03 8.53 -10.11
N TRP A 736 -0.64 9.64 -10.52
CA TRP A 736 -1.34 10.59 -9.66
C TRP A 736 -2.72 10.05 -9.32
N CYS A 737 -3.42 10.75 -8.43
CA CYS A 737 -4.83 10.54 -8.04
C CYS A 737 -5.80 10.16 -9.20
N CYS A 738 -5.42 10.39 -10.47
CA CYS A 738 -6.23 10.07 -11.66
C CYS A 738 -5.43 9.46 -12.84
N SER A 739 -4.23 8.93 -12.60
CA SER A 739 -3.43 8.25 -13.63
C SER A 739 -2.86 6.94 -13.12
N SER A 740 -3.15 5.82 -13.79
CA SER A 740 -2.41 4.55 -13.57
C SER A 740 -1.56 4.24 -14.80
N ARG A 741 -0.35 3.68 -14.59
CA ARG A 741 0.49 3.15 -15.67
C ARG A 741 0.12 1.70 -15.95
N GLY A 742 -0.98 1.50 -16.68
CA GLY A 742 -1.30 0.24 -17.35
C GLY A 742 -0.85 0.25 -18.81
N ASN A 743 -0.40 -0.92 -19.29
CA ASN A 743 0.22 -1.15 -20.60
C ASN A 743 -0.65 -0.69 -21.79
N GLY A 744 -0.12 0.23 -22.60
CA GLY A 744 -0.45 0.35 -24.02
C GLY A 744 -1.56 1.31 -24.42
N ASN A 745 -2.63 1.50 -23.63
CA ASN A 745 -3.76 2.35 -24.04
C ASN A 745 -3.93 3.58 -23.13
N GLU A 746 -3.84 4.77 -23.74
CA GLU A 746 -4.09 6.08 -23.12
C GLU A 746 -5.60 6.36 -23.02
N ASP A 747 -6.36 5.48 -22.36
CA ASP A 747 -7.82 5.55 -22.24
C ASP A 747 -8.28 6.69 -21.31
N GLY A 748 -8.09 7.95 -21.72
CA GLY A 748 -8.76 9.12 -21.13
C GLY A 748 -8.11 9.81 -19.92
N ARG A 749 -6.90 9.44 -19.51
CA ARG A 749 -6.20 9.91 -18.28
C ARG A 749 -6.18 11.44 -18.08
N VAL A 750 -6.24 11.91 -16.83
CA VAL A 750 -6.13 13.34 -16.45
C VAL A 750 -4.86 13.57 -15.62
N TYR A 751 -4.03 14.52 -16.04
CA TYR A 751 -2.75 14.82 -15.39
C TYR A 751 -2.72 16.25 -14.84
N PRO A 752 -1.99 16.50 -13.74
CA PRO A 752 -1.72 17.86 -13.31
C PRO A 752 -0.90 18.59 -14.38
N THR A 753 -1.04 19.92 -14.44
CA THR A 753 -0.19 20.75 -15.30
C THR A 753 1.25 20.69 -14.78
N GLU A 754 2.19 20.38 -15.67
CA GLU A 754 3.61 20.35 -15.32
C GLU A 754 4.08 21.77 -14.89
N PRO A 755 4.87 21.89 -13.81
CA PRO A 755 5.42 23.17 -13.40
C PRO A 755 6.51 23.64 -14.37
N PRO A 756 6.82 24.95 -14.42
CA PRO A 756 7.83 25.50 -15.33
C PRO A 756 9.20 24.84 -15.12
N ALA A 757 9.89 24.43 -16.19
CA ALA A 757 11.17 23.74 -16.08
C ALA A 757 12.21 24.53 -15.27
N LEU A 758 12.99 23.82 -14.44
CA LEU A 758 14.08 24.42 -13.67
C LEU A 758 15.25 24.75 -14.59
N LYS A 759 15.89 25.91 -14.39
CA LYS A 759 17.08 26.33 -15.14
C LYS A 759 18.26 25.42 -14.80
N ILE A 760 18.86 24.84 -15.84
CA ILE A 760 20.07 24.01 -15.73
C ILE A 760 21.20 24.72 -16.48
N PRO A 761 22.42 24.81 -15.92
CA PRO A 761 23.54 25.47 -16.58
C PRO A 761 23.88 24.84 -17.95
N PRO A 762 24.13 25.65 -19.00
CA PRO A 762 24.22 25.17 -20.39
C PRO A 762 25.50 24.40 -20.74
N ARG A 763 26.55 24.40 -19.89
CA ARG A 763 27.89 23.91 -20.26
C ARG A 763 28.03 22.41 -20.56
N TRP A 764 26.96 21.62 -20.54
CA TRP A 764 26.96 20.17 -20.85
C TRP A 764 25.60 19.66 -21.42
N LEU A 765 24.85 20.52 -22.12
CA LEU A 765 23.80 20.07 -23.08
C LEU A 765 24.49 19.42 -24.27
#